data_AF-A0A9E6UK57-F1
#
_entry.id   AF-A0A9E6UK57-F1
#
_cell.length_a   1.000
_cell.length_b   1.000
_cell.length_c   1.000
_cell.angle_alpha   90.00
_cell.angle_beta   90.00
_cell.angle_gamma   90.00
#
_symmetry.space_group_name_H-M   'P 1'
#
loop_
_entity.id
_entity.type
_entity.pdbx_description
1 polymer ?
#
loop_
_entity_poly.entity_id
_entity_poly.type
_entity_poly.pdbx_seq_one_letter_code
_entity_poly.pdbx_strand_id
1 'polypeptide(L)'
;MIAPRTSVAGQFGPFLLAFGLALPLLALSGRVAPLGPESGFEIGNDFVALLGLSFAGIQLVAHRRSASLRAAWGWAALGTLLIAVEDHLEPLVAPVVPKLLEVGLSNVAWILAASLIVLAGRRYAMRRYVMIVMRLGLAITLAAVGLNFALHAFGFDETAHGMAKAEDLAELAATTTFVLGLLLTQIAPMKSYHFAPDQIGLRARRLFYDFGLETRRRYPAPQPILALPVIRHLFILAIIARFMPGSAGAVRDVYGRGVLAQLGDLLRMGFVHGVDAKSYYVHELYRPEPGLFEATITRVETKNGLNRRIQLLRAAQGGPSDMNDKLEFFRVCEEHGVATAPIMATVEDGALVWMASRDDFDRDLFVKDRRGRGGRFTFNFERAGRFLYRADDGAIVNLAEVLQTLRLSSADRRLIIQPKLRNHPLIGSLAEKSLVVFRVMTCLDSRGEPQATHGVLRLLRRFEPGWPKTPDADWGCEIDVETGAFGLMTGDAPETATRWFTDHPATGERLSGRILEGWREISEAALAAHRVFSARVLVGWDIAWTPEGPVILEGNSNPDVSYFQRVSRTPVGRSPLGPLLNVHLGALTAKLLDQTAREQRRPDADRRDAKPGPRSFVAAKLAVDRFFERGIGGRAAGTLADMRFARWRRANPGATYADFYAHRATLRLERGGAHKTLGLRHYRADPLFASVTHETAQFSNRGRRYFRWFEDRALRSDMVCVDYGCGSLRVGQHFIRHLEPGRYIGLDVVDRFFRDGLTLLGPELVAEKRPYLSAIDAASLEFAARRNPDLIYSTAVLQHVPPAELDAYFGAIVGMMGPRAVAVVNFKSADSTVRIGSSAWAHSFPKLLSSLDRVDPKLIVWHEPQPAGDGDDHAQAMLIIARAPDQLAKWSARPD
;
A
#
# COMPACT_ATOMS: atom_id res chain seq x y z
N MET A 1 27.99 -18.10 -22.32
CA MET A 1 27.09 -19.28 -22.22
C MET A 1 26.23 -19.33 -23.47
N ILE A 2 26.45 -20.35 -24.30
CA ILE A 2 25.75 -20.60 -25.57
C ILE A 2 24.29 -20.97 -25.25
N ALA A 3 23.33 -20.20 -25.75
CA ALA A 3 21.91 -20.52 -25.61
C ALA A 3 21.59 -21.83 -26.37
N PRO A 4 20.81 -22.76 -25.80
CA PRO A 4 20.43 -23.95 -26.54
C PRO A 4 19.51 -23.54 -27.68
N ARG A 5 19.86 -23.98 -28.90
CA ARG A 5 19.00 -23.91 -30.09
C ARG A 5 17.75 -24.75 -29.83
N THR A 6 16.70 -24.14 -29.30
CA THR A 6 15.34 -24.67 -29.47
C THR A 6 15.02 -24.61 -30.95
N SER A 7 14.59 -25.71 -31.56
CA SER A 7 14.28 -25.75 -32.99
C SER A 7 13.26 -24.68 -33.35
N VAL A 8 13.49 -23.99 -34.46
CA VAL A 8 12.60 -22.94 -34.99
C VAL A 8 11.16 -23.47 -35.12
N ALA A 9 11.00 -24.74 -35.47
CA ALA A 9 9.71 -25.43 -35.55
C ALA A 9 8.92 -25.46 -34.22
N GLY A 10 9.59 -25.61 -33.07
CA GLY A 10 8.94 -25.59 -31.75
C GLY A 10 8.44 -24.21 -31.30
N GLN A 11 8.98 -23.13 -31.88
CA GLN A 11 8.59 -21.75 -31.56
C GLN A 11 7.40 -21.26 -32.41
N PHE A 12 7.22 -21.79 -33.63
CA PHE A 12 6.13 -21.39 -34.54
C PHE A 12 4.84 -22.20 -34.39
N GLY A 13 4.86 -23.37 -33.72
CA GLY A 13 3.69 -24.21 -33.51
C GLY A 13 2.48 -23.50 -32.89
N PRO A 14 2.65 -22.74 -31.79
CA PRO A 14 1.56 -21.95 -31.19
C PRO A 14 0.98 -20.87 -32.10
N PHE A 15 1.81 -20.29 -32.99
CA PHE A 15 1.38 -19.27 -33.94
C PHE A 15 0.50 -19.86 -35.05
N LEU A 16 0.95 -20.95 -35.67
CA LEU A 16 0.20 -21.65 -36.71
C LEU A 16 -1.13 -22.21 -36.16
N LEU A 17 -1.12 -22.69 -34.91
CA LEU A 17 -2.33 -23.14 -34.23
C LEU A 17 -3.30 -21.99 -33.92
N ALA A 18 -2.81 -20.83 -33.45
CA ALA A 18 -3.64 -19.65 -33.22
C ALA A 18 -4.30 -19.15 -34.52
N PHE A 19 -3.52 -19.11 -35.60
CA PHE A 19 -4.01 -18.73 -36.92
C PHE A 19 -5.07 -19.70 -37.44
N GLY A 20 -4.85 -21.01 -37.29
CA GLY A 20 -5.82 -22.04 -37.66
C GLY A 20 -7.11 -22.03 -36.81
N LEU A 21 -7.06 -21.55 -35.57
CA LEU A 21 -8.23 -21.42 -34.69
C LEU A 21 -9.04 -20.12 -34.92
N ALA A 22 -8.41 -19.05 -35.40
CA ALA A 22 -9.09 -17.78 -35.66
C ALA A 22 -10.02 -17.85 -36.89
N LEU A 23 -9.62 -18.59 -37.93
CA LEU A 23 -10.37 -18.74 -39.18
C LEU A 23 -11.79 -19.33 -39.00
N PRO A 24 -11.99 -20.45 -38.27
CA PRO A 24 -13.32 -21.00 -38.02
C PRO A 24 -14.20 -20.11 -37.14
N LEU A 25 -13.61 -19.37 -36.18
CA LEU A 25 -14.35 -18.44 -35.31
C LEU A 25 -14.90 -17.24 -36.09
N LEU A 26 -14.14 -16.76 -37.08
CA LEU A 26 -14.60 -15.71 -38.02
C LEU A 26 -15.70 -16.22 -38.96
N ALA A 27 -15.66 -17.51 -39.33
CA ALA A 27 -16.72 -18.15 -40.12
C ALA A 27 -18.01 -18.34 -39.30
N LEU A 28 -17.88 -18.65 -38.00
CA LEU A 28 -19.01 -18.82 -37.07
C LEU A 28 -19.67 -17.50 -36.67
N SER A 29 -18.98 -16.35 -36.74
CA SER A 29 -19.57 -15.03 -36.48
C SER A 29 -20.47 -14.53 -37.61
N GLY A 30 -20.64 -15.30 -38.70
CA GLY A 30 -21.54 -14.98 -39.81
C GLY A 30 -21.02 -13.90 -40.76
N ARG A 31 -19.80 -13.39 -40.56
CA ARG A 31 -19.17 -12.33 -41.39
C ARG A 31 -18.45 -12.84 -42.64
N VAL A 32 -18.65 -14.11 -43.02
CA VAL A 32 -18.20 -14.65 -44.32
C VAL A 32 -19.38 -14.66 -45.29
N ALA A 33 -19.84 -13.48 -45.68
CA ALA A 33 -20.67 -13.25 -46.86
C ALA A 33 -19.99 -12.18 -47.72
N PRO A 34 -20.09 -12.24 -49.06
CA PRO A 34 -19.19 -11.51 -49.94
C PRO A 34 -19.41 -10.01 -49.80
N LEU A 35 -18.34 -9.27 -49.46
CA LEU A 35 -18.14 -7.85 -49.75
C LEU A 35 -19.45 -7.02 -49.76
N GLY A 36 -20.07 -6.89 -48.59
CA GLY A 36 -21.10 -5.87 -48.36
C GLY A 36 -20.48 -4.47 -48.24
N PRO A 37 -21.29 -3.39 -48.30
CA PRO A 37 -20.80 -2.01 -48.29
C PRO A 37 -20.25 -1.53 -46.94
N GLU A 38 -20.23 -2.37 -45.91
CA GLU A 38 -19.60 -2.09 -44.63
C GLU A 38 -18.07 -2.29 -44.74
N SER A 39 -17.32 -1.39 -44.11
CA SER A 39 -15.92 -1.12 -44.42
C SER A 39 -15.04 -2.38 -44.27
N GLY A 40 -14.13 -2.62 -45.22
CA GLY A 40 -13.19 -3.75 -45.15
C GLY A 40 -12.23 -3.74 -43.95
N PHE A 41 -12.30 -2.72 -43.09
CA PHE A 41 -11.47 -2.52 -41.91
C PHE A 41 -12.04 -3.20 -40.65
N GLU A 42 -13.36 -3.24 -40.46
CA GLU A 42 -14.01 -3.92 -39.33
C GLU A 42 -13.74 -5.43 -39.32
N ILE A 43 -13.81 -6.07 -40.49
CA ILE A 43 -13.44 -7.49 -40.68
C ILE A 43 -11.96 -7.71 -40.32
N GLY A 44 -11.11 -6.69 -40.51
CA GLY A 44 -9.70 -6.71 -40.13
C GLY A 44 -9.48 -6.66 -38.62
N ASN A 45 -10.20 -5.80 -37.89
CA ASN A 45 -10.00 -5.63 -36.45
C ASN A 45 -10.43 -6.88 -35.67
N ASP A 46 -11.61 -7.42 -35.99
CA ASP A 46 -12.13 -8.67 -35.41
C ASP A 46 -11.19 -9.85 -35.63
N PHE A 47 -10.71 -10.01 -36.87
CA PHE A 47 -9.80 -11.10 -37.21
C PHE A 47 -8.50 -11.02 -36.41
N VAL A 48 -7.91 -9.82 -36.32
CA VAL A 48 -6.67 -9.60 -35.58
C VAL A 48 -6.90 -9.80 -34.08
N ALA A 49 -8.01 -9.33 -33.52
CA ALA A 49 -8.36 -9.54 -32.12
C ALA A 49 -8.57 -11.04 -31.82
N LEU A 50 -9.28 -11.77 -32.68
CA LEU A 50 -9.46 -13.23 -32.55
C LEU A 50 -8.14 -14.00 -32.62
N LEU A 51 -7.20 -13.58 -33.49
CA LEU A 51 -5.85 -14.14 -33.54
C LEU A 51 -5.11 -13.92 -32.21
N GLY A 52 -5.17 -12.70 -31.67
CA GLY A 52 -4.58 -12.36 -30.37
C GLY A 52 -5.19 -13.17 -29.21
N LEU A 53 -6.53 -13.32 -29.20
CA LEU A 53 -7.25 -14.08 -28.19
C LEU A 53 -6.91 -15.58 -28.26
N SER A 54 -6.87 -16.14 -29.47
CA SER A 54 -6.49 -17.54 -29.72
C SER A 54 -5.06 -17.79 -29.25
N PHE A 55 -4.14 -16.88 -29.57
CA PHE A 55 -2.76 -16.96 -29.11
C PHE A 55 -2.66 -16.88 -27.58
N ALA A 56 -3.35 -15.94 -26.95
CA ALA A 56 -3.39 -15.83 -25.50
C ALA A 56 -3.99 -17.08 -24.82
N GLY A 57 -5.02 -17.68 -25.42
CA GLY A 57 -5.62 -18.94 -24.98
C GLY A 57 -4.62 -20.11 -25.01
N ILE A 58 -3.87 -20.27 -26.09
CA ILE A 58 -2.81 -21.28 -26.19
C ILE A 58 -1.75 -21.08 -25.09
N GLN A 59 -1.35 -19.83 -24.85
CA GLN A 59 -0.37 -19.50 -23.81
C GLN A 59 -0.89 -19.76 -22.40
N LEU A 60 -2.18 -19.52 -22.13
CA LEU A 60 -2.84 -19.86 -20.87
C LEU A 60 -2.79 -21.37 -20.58
N VAL A 61 -3.01 -22.20 -21.61
CA VAL A 61 -2.91 -23.66 -21.50
C VAL A 61 -1.45 -24.08 -21.30
N ALA A 62 -0.54 -23.59 -22.15
CA ALA A 62 0.89 -23.90 -22.08
C ALA A 62 1.53 -23.54 -20.74
N HIS A 63 1.05 -22.47 -20.09
CA HIS A 63 1.57 -21.98 -18.82
C HIS A 63 0.63 -22.21 -17.63
N ARG A 64 -0.33 -23.15 -17.73
CA ARG A 64 -1.39 -23.37 -16.72
C ARG A 64 -0.91 -23.58 -15.28
N ARG A 65 0.34 -24.01 -15.08
CA ARG A 65 0.95 -24.24 -13.75
C ARG A 65 1.71 -23.02 -13.20
N SER A 66 2.01 -22.01 -14.01
CA SER A 66 2.65 -20.75 -13.57
C SER A 66 1.58 -19.71 -13.25
N ALA A 67 1.40 -19.36 -11.98
CA ALA A 67 0.41 -18.35 -11.59
C ALA A 67 0.72 -16.95 -12.17
N SER A 68 1.99 -16.60 -12.30
CA SER A 68 2.43 -15.31 -12.82
C SER A 68 2.18 -15.18 -14.32
N LEU A 69 2.56 -16.20 -15.11
CA LEU A 69 2.36 -16.21 -16.56
C LEU A 69 0.88 -16.38 -16.91
N ARG A 70 0.12 -17.20 -16.16
CA ARG A 70 -1.34 -17.26 -16.33
C ARG A 70 -2.01 -15.92 -16.11
N ALA A 71 -1.65 -15.19 -15.06
CA ALA A 71 -2.22 -13.86 -14.83
C ALA A 71 -1.89 -12.91 -15.99
N ALA A 72 -0.65 -12.93 -16.50
CA ALA A 72 -0.24 -12.10 -17.63
C ALA A 72 -1.02 -12.43 -18.90
N TRP A 73 -1.11 -13.71 -19.28
CA TRP A 73 -1.87 -14.13 -20.46
C TRP A 73 -3.38 -13.99 -20.27
N GLY A 74 -3.87 -14.04 -19.04
CA GLY A 74 -5.25 -13.68 -18.71
C GLY A 74 -5.54 -12.19 -18.94
N TRP A 75 -4.59 -11.29 -18.61
CA TRP A 75 -4.70 -9.87 -18.95
C TRP A 75 -4.63 -9.62 -20.46
N ALA A 76 -3.76 -10.32 -21.17
CA ALA A 76 -3.71 -10.25 -22.63
C ALA A 76 -5.05 -10.71 -23.24
N ALA A 77 -5.57 -11.86 -22.83
CA ALA A 77 -6.84 -12.39 -23.30
C ALA A 77 -8.01 -11.43 -22.99
N LEU A 78 -8.09 -10.92 -21.75
CA LEU A 78 -9.13 -9.96 -21.37
C LEU A 78 -9.02 -8.65 -22.14
N GLY A 79 -7.81 -8.11 -22.32
CA GLY A 79 -7.59 -6.88 -23.08
C GLY A 79 -7.95 -7.05 -24.54
N THR A 80 -7.55 -8.16 -25.17
CA THR A 80 -7.91 -8.45 -26.57
C THR A 80 -9.39 -8.76 -26.73
N LEU A 81 -10.03 -9.41 -25.75
CA LEU A 81 -11.48 -9.60 -25.74
C LEU A 81 -12.22 -8.27 -25.62
N LEU A 82 -11.72 -7.33 -24.80
CA LEU A 82 -12.33 -6.00 -24.70
C LEU A 82 -12.30 -5.27 -26.05
N ILE A 83 -11.20 -5.36 -26.80
CA ILE A 83 -11.13 -4.81 -28.17
C ILE A 83 -12.21 -5.47 -29.05
N ALA A 84 -12.28 -6.80 -29.06
CA ALA A 84 -13.25 -7.51 -29.90
C ALA A 84 -14.73 -7.29 -29.51
N VAL A 85 -15.02 -6.87 -28.28
CA VAL A 85 -16.39 -6.68 -27.79
C VAL A 85 -16.83 -5.21 -27.89
N GLU A 86 -15.88 -4.27 -27.94
CA GLU A 86 -16.16 -2.84 -27.96
C GLU A 86 -16.91 -2.45 -29.24
N ASP A 87 -16.44 -2.91 -30.41
CA ASP A 87 -17.10 -2.79 -31.72
C ASP A 87 -18.54 -3.36 -31.72
N HIS A 88 -18.89 -4.26 -30.80
CA HIS A 88 -20.22 -4.86 -30.66
C HIS A 88 -21.10 -4.19 -29.59
N LEU A 89 -20.53 -3.37 -28.72
CA LEU A 89 -21.27 -2.66 -27.67
C LEU A 89 -21.89 -1.35 -28.20
N GLU A 90 -21.28 -0.71 -29.19
CA GLU A 90 -21.76 0.57 -29.75
C GLU A 90 -23.23 0.52 -30.19
N PRO A 91 -23.71 -0.45 -30.99
CA PRO A 91 -25.11 -0.49 -31.45
C PRO A 91 -26.12 -0.70 -30.32
N LEU A 92 -25.69 -1.28 -29.19
CA LEU A 92 -26.53 -1.54 -28.02
C LEU A 92 -26.62 -0.34 -27.07
N VAL A 93 -25.61 0.54 -27.07
CA VAL A 93 -25.48 1.67 -26.14
C VAL A 93 -25.90 2.99 -26.79
N ALA A 94 -25.60 3.17 -28.08
CA ALA A 94 -25.91 4.39 -28.84
C ALA A 94 -27.37 4.88 -28.74
N PRO A 95 -28.41 4.01 -28.67
CA PRO A 95 -29.79 4.48 -28.58
C PRO A 95 -30.18 5.10 -27.23
N VAL A 96 -29.39 4.91 -26.17
CA VAL A 96 -29.82 5.13 -24.77
C VAL A 96 -28.93 6.14 -24.03
N VAL A 97 -27.82 6.56 -24.64
CA VAL A 97 -26.78 7.37 -23.98
C VAL A 97 -26.39 8.55 -24.88
N PRO A 98 -26.12 9.75 -24.33
CA PRO A 98 -25.61 10.86 -25.14
C PRO A 98 -24.29 10.49 -25.84
N LYS A 99 -24.11 10.86 -27.12
CA LYS A 99 -22.93 10.49 -27.93
C LYS A 99 -21.59 10.79 -27.24
N LEU A 100 -21.47 11.92 -26.54
CA LEU A 100 -20.24 12.27 -25.81
C LEU A 100 -19.91 11.28 -24.66
N LEU A 101 -20.94 10.72 -24.01
CA LEU A 101 -20.76 9.73 -22.95
C LEU A 101 -20.49 8.33 -23.53
N GLU A 102 -21.10 7.98 -24.66
CA GLU A 102 -20.79 6.78 -25.44
C GLU A 102 -19.31 6.77 -25.87
N VAL A 103 -18.87 7.85 -26.52
CA VAL A 103 -17.47 8.12 -26.87
C VAL A 103 -16.55 8.02 -25.65
N GLY A 104 -16.97 8.58 -24.52
CA GLY A 104 -16.22 8.47 -23.26
C GLY A 104 -16.07 7.03 -22.77
N LEU A 105 -17.11 6.20 -22.90
CA LEU A 105 -17.10 4.80 -22.48
C LEU A 105 -16.23 3.94 -23.40
N SER A 106 -16.34 4.12 -24.72
CA SER A 106 -15.49 3.50 -25.74
C SER A 106 -14.00 3.79 -25.49
N ASN A 107 -13.65 5.07 -25.36
CA ASN A 107 -12.28 5.51 -25.08
C ASN A 107 -11.71 4.90 -23.79
N VAL A 108 -12.53 4.75 -22.75
CA VAL A 108 -12.13 4.09 -21.50
C VAL A 108 -11.88 2.60 -21.72
N ALA A 109 -12.69 1.92 -22.53
CA ALA A 109 -12.52 0.51 -22.88
C ALA A 109 -11.20 0.29 -23.65
N TRP A 110 -10.90 1.10 -24.65
CA TRP A 110 -9.64 1.07 -25.41
C TRP A 110 -8.41 1.30 -24.54
N ILE A 111 -8.43 2.33 -23.68
CA ILE A 111 -7.36 2.61 -22.73
C ILE A 111 -7.14 1.42 -21.78
N LEU A 112 -8.24 0.82 -21.29
CA LEU A 112 -8.17 -0.34 -20.41
C LEU A 112 -7.60 -1.56 -21.13
N ALA A 113 -8.08 -1.86 -22.33
CA ALA A 113 -7.61 -2.96 -23.16
C ALA A 113 -6.10 -2.85 -23.45
N ALA A 114 -5.66 -1.70 -23.97
CA ALA A 114 -4.26 -1.39 -24.20
C ALA A 114 -3.42 -1.54 -22.92
N SER A 115 -3.93 -1.04 -21.79
CA SER A 115 -3.25 -1.15 -20.49
C SER A 115 -3.07 -2.60 -20.05
N LEU A 116 -4.09 -3.44 -20.21
CA LEU A 116 -4.04 -4.86 -19.85
C LEU A 116 -3.04 -5.64 -20.73
N ILE A 117 -3.04 -5.39 -22.04
CA ILE A 117 -2.11 -6.02 -22.98
C ILE A 117 -0.66 -5.60 -22.68
N VAL A 118 -0.41 -4.31 -22.46
CA VAL A 118 0.92 -3.80 -22.08
C VAL A 118 1.39 -4.39 -20.74
N LEU A 119 0.49 -4.57 -19.77
CA LEU A 119 0.82 -5.23 -18.50
C LEU A 119 1.23 -6.69 -18.69
N ALA A 120 0.59 -7.41 -19.62
CA ALA A 120 1.02 -8.75 -20.01
C ALA A 120 2.42 -8.71 -20.64
N GLY A 121 2.64 -7.82 -21.61
CA GLY A 121 3.92 -7.62 -22.30
C GLY A 121 5.08 -7.28 -21.35
N ARG A 122 4.83 -6.57 -20.25
CA ARG A 122 5.85 -6.27 -19.23
C ARG A 122 6.50 -7.53 -18.63
N ARG A 123 5.84 -8.68 -18.62
CA ARG A 123 6.47 -9.94 -18.19
C ARG A 123 7.58 -10.41 -19.11
N TYR A 124 7.53 -9.96 -20.35
CA TYR A 124 8.52 -10.26 -21.38
C TYR A 124 9.41 -9.05 -21.64
N ALA A 125 9.47 -8.10 -20.70
CA ALA A 125 10.26 -6.89 -20.84
C ALA A 125 11.74 -7.16 -21.05
N MET A 126 12.27 -8.32 -20.66
CA MET A 126 13.64 -8.73 -20.99
C MET A 126 13.91 -8.89 -22.49
N ARG A 127 12.88 -8.87 -23.34
CA ARG A 127 12.98 -8.87 -24.81
C ARG A 127 12.73 -7.45 -25.33
N ARG A 128 13.75 -6.85 -25.97
CA ARG A 128 13.74 -5.40 -26.33
C ARG A 128 12.55 -5.03 -27.22
N TYR A 129 12.31 -5.83 -28.26
CA TYR A 129 11.30 -5.51 -29.28
C TYR A 129 9.87 -5.60 -28.77
N VAL A 130 9.58 -6.50 -27.82
CA VAL A 130 8.24 -6.62 -27.20
C VAL A 130 7.81 -5.28 -26.62
N MET A 131 8.62 -4.66 -25.76
CA MET A 131 8.23 -3.41 -25.11
C MET A 131 8.25 -2.19 -26.04
N ILE A 132 9.07 -2.21 -27.11
CA ILE A 132 9.02 -1.15 -28.14
C ILE A 132 7.66 -1.20 -28.84
N VAL A 133 7.27 -2.39 -29.32
CA VAL A 133 6.01 -2.60 -30.03
C VAL A 133 4.80 -2.34 -29.11
N MET A 134 4.82 -2.83 -27.87
CA MET A 134 3.76 -2.55 -26.89
C MET A 134 3.59 -1.05 -26.58
N ARG A 135 4.69 -0.28 -26.53
CA ARG A 135 4.63 1.17 -26.33
C ARG A 135 4.14 1.90 -27.56
N LEU A 136 4.53 1.44 -28.75
CA LEU A 136 4.02 1.96 -30.01
C LEU A 136 2.50 1.76 -30.11
N GLY A 137 2.01 0.55 -29.81
CA GLY A 137 0.58 0.26 -29.78
C GLY A 137 -0.16 1.18 -28.81
N LEU A 138 0.36 1.35 -27.59
CA LEU A 138 -0.21 2.27 -26.61
C LEU A 138 -0.22 3.73 -27.10
N ALA A 139 0.82 4.19 -27.78
CA ALA A 139 0.89 5.54 -28.32
C ALA A 139 -0.14 5.74 -29.45
N ILE A 140 -0.29 4.76 -30.34
CA ILE A 140 -1.32 4.76 -31.39
C ILE A 140 -2.71 4.81 -30.76
N THR A 141 -3.02 3.96 -29.76
CA THR A 141 -4.30 4.00 -29.05
C THR A 141 -4.57 5.36 -28.41
N LEU A 142 -3.59 5.96 -27.73
CA LEU A 142 -3.78 7.27 -27.11
C LEU A 142 -3.99 8.39 -28.14
N ALA A 143 -3.35 8.29 -29.31
CA ALA A 143 -3.59 9.21 -30.41
C ALA A 143 -4.99 9.04 -31.02
N ALA A 144 -5.42 7.79 -31.23
CA ALA A 144 -6.76 7.45 -31.72
C ALA A 144 -7.85 7.98 -30.77
N VAL A 145 -7.75 7.64 -29.48
CA VAL A 145 -8.67 8.11 -28.44
C VAL A 145 -8.70 9.63 -28.35
N GLY A 146 -7.53 10.28 -28.46
CA GLY A 146 -7.44 11.74 -28.45
C GLY A 146 -8.10 12.40 -29.66
N LEU A 147 -7.93 11.80 -30.85
CA LEU A 147 -8.57 12.24 -32.08
C LEU A 147 -10.08 12.06 -31.99
N ASN A 148 -10.56 10.86 -31.67
CA ASN A 148 -11.98 10.56 -31.50
C ASN A 148 -12.64 11.54 -30.50
N PHE A 149 -12.04 11.76 -29.33
CA PHE A 149 -12.58 12.71 -28.35
C PHE A 149 -12.63 14.15 -28.87
N ALA A 150 -11.58 14.61 -29.57
CA ALA A 150 -11.54 15.96 -30.12
C ALA A 150 -12.62 16.17 -31.19
N LEU A 151 -12.78 15.22 -32.11
CA LEU A 151 -13.78 15.30 -33.18
C LEU A 151 -15.19 15.49 -32.62
N HIS A 152 -15.56 14.70 -31.62
CA HIS A 152 -16.88 14.75 -31.00
C HIS A 152 -17.05 15.96 -30.06
N ALA A 153 -16.01 16.36 -29.32
CA ALA A 153 -16.08 17.51 -28.42
C ALA A 153 -16.21 18.86 -29.17
N PHE A 154 -15.66 18.95 -30.37
CA PHE A 154 -15.72 20.15 -31.22
C PHE A 154 -16.87 20.12 -32.24
N GLY A 155 -17.70 19.07 -32.25
CA GLY A 155 -18.88 18.98 -33.10
C GLY A 155 -18.55 18.87 -34.59
N PHE A 156 -17.43 18.23 -34.95
CA PHE A 156 -17.14 17.89 -36.34
C PHE A 156 -18.16 16.85 -36.82
N ASP A 157 -18.75 17.10 -37.99
CA ASP A 157 -19.84 16.30 -38.54
C ASP A 157 -19.33 14.94 -39.04
N GLU A 158 -19.99 13.83 -38.66
CA GLU A 158 -19.64 12.44 -39.03
C GLU A 158 -19.67 12.19 -40.56
N THR A 159 -20.22 13.14 -41.33
CA THR A 159 -20.32 13.10 -42.80
C THR A 159 -18.97 13.25 -43.51
N ALA A 160 -17.90 13.62 -42.81
CA ALA A 160 -16.53 13.62 -43.33
C ALA A 160 -15.98 12.19 -43.42
N HIS A 161 -16.36 11.46 -44.46
CA HIS A 161 -15.99 10.06 -44.75
C HIS A 161 -14.47 9.74 -44.67
N GLY A 162 -13.60 10.74 -44.65
CA GLY A 162 -12.16 10.59 -44.45
C GLY A 162 -11.70 10.51 -42.99
N MET A 163 -12.42 11.10 -42.04
CA MET A 163 -12.02 11.12 -40.62
C MET A 163 -12.44 9.84 -39.88
N ALA A 164 -13.65 9.32 -40.13
CA ALA A 164 -14.07 8.01 -39.64
C ALA A 164 -13.12 6.89 -40.10
N LYS A 165 -12.72 6.90 -41.37
CA LYS A 165 -11.69 5.98 -41.89
C LYS A 165 -10.33 6.12 -41.22
N ALA A 166 -9.97 7.32 -40.76
CA ALA A 166 -8.71 7.55 -40.08
C ALA A 166 -8.73 6.98 -38.65
N GLU A 167 -9.91 6.99 -38.01
CA GLU A 167 -10.17 6.37 -36.72
C GLU A 167 -10.08 4.84 -36.82
N ASP A 168 -10.86 4.21 -37.72
CA ASP A 168 -10.84 2.76 -37.96
C ASP A 168 -9.42 2.25 -38.28
N LEU A 169 -8.67 3.02 -39.08
CA LEU A 169 -7.29 2.69 -39.43
C LEU A 169 -6.36 2.77 -38.22
N ALA A 170 -6.57 3.75 -37.32
CA ALA A 170 -5.77 3.90 -36.12
C ALA A 170 -6.05 2.78 -35.10
N GLU A 171 -7.31 2.35 -34.97
CA GLU A 171 -7.71 1.22 -34.14
C GLU A 171 -7.15 -0.10 -34.67
N LEU A 172 -7.32 -0.38 -35.96
CA LEU A 172 -6.72 -1.57 -36.59
C LEU A 172 -5.20 -1.58 -36.44
N ALA A 173 -4.54 -0.43 -36.61
CA ALA A 173 -3.10 -0.29 -36.41
C ALA A 173 -2.70 -0.56 -34.96
N ALA A 174 -3.48 -0.07 -33.98
CA ALA A 174 -3.24 -0.33 -32.56
C ALA A 174 -3.40 -1.83 -32.23
N THR A 175 -4.50 -2.46 -32.63
CA THR A 175 -4.79 -3.87 -32.40
C THR A 175 -3.72 -4.76 -33.03
N THR A 176 -3.36 -4.50 -34.29
CA THR A 176 -2.30 -5.22 -35.01
C THR A 176 -0.96 -5.09 -34.30
N THR A 177 -0.62 -3.88 -33.84
CA THR A 177 0.62 -3.63 -33.10
C THR A 177 0.64 -4.39 -31.77
N PHE A 178 -0.47 -4.43 -31.03
CA PHE A 178 -0.57 -5.18 -29.79
C PHE A 178 -0.43 -6.69 -29.99
N VAL A 179 -1.12 -7.25 -30.99
CA VAL A 179 -1.05 -8.68 -31.32
C VAL A 179 0.36 -9.05 -31.77
N LEU A 180 1.00 -8.23 -32.63
CA LEU A 180 2.41 -8.41 -32.98
C LEU A 180 3.31 -8.39 -31.74
N GLY A 181 3.06 -7.47 -30.80
CA GLY A 181 3.76 -7.41 -29.52
C GLY A 181 3.62 -8.69 -28.70
N LEU A 182 2.43 -9.29 -28.66
CA LEU A 182 2.17 -10.57 -28.00
C LEU A 182 2.92 -11.71 -28.69
N LEU A 183 2.93 -11.77 -30.02
CA LEU A 183 3.66 -12.78 -30.78
C LEU A 183 5.17 -12.69 -30.55
N LEU A 184 5.72 -11.47 -30.51
CA LEU A 184 7.14 -11.23 -30.23
C LEU A 184 7.60 -11.75 -28.87
N THR A 185 6.69 -12.03 -27.92
CA THR A 185 7.05 -12.60 -26.60
C THR A 185 7.76 -13.95 -26.71
N GLN A 186 7.54 -14.70 -27.80
CA GLN A 186 8.14 -16.02 -28.02
C GLN A 186 9.46 -15.94 -28.78
N ILE A 187 9.52 -15.09 -29.81
CA ILE A 187 10.62 -15.09 -30.78
C ILE A 187 11.66 -13.99 -30.56
N ALA A 188 11.32 -12.87 -29.92
CA ALA A 188 12.22 -11.71 -29.83
C ALA A 188 13.44 -12.02 -28.94
N PRO A 189 14.68 -11.74 -29.35
CA PRO A 189 15.85 -12.08 -28.55
C PRO A 189 15.86 -11.38 -27.18
N MET A 190 16.45 -12.04 -26.18
CA MET A 190 16.71 -11.40 -24.89
C MET A 190 17.72 -10.27 -25.05
N LYS A 191 17.58 -9.24 -24.23
CA LYS A 191 18.53 -8.15 -24.13
C LYS A 191 19.88 -8.66 -23.62
N SER A 192 20.96 -8.03 -24.07
CA SER A 192 22.23 -8.11 -23.37
C SER A 192 22.12 -7.36 -22.03
N TYR A 193 22.55 -8.01 -20.95
CA TYR A 193 22.68 -7.41 -19.62
C TYR A 193 24.15 -7.15 -19.25
N HIS A 194 24.98 -6.90 -20.26
CA HIS A 194 26.34 -6.42 -20.09
C HIS A 194 26.31 -4.89 -20.08
N PHE A 195 26.88 -4.30 -19.04
CA PHE A 195 26.95 -2.86 -18.84
C PHE A 195 28.39 -2.51 -18.48
N ALA A 196 28.85 -1.33 -18.90
CA ALA A 196 30.12 -0.81 -18.40
C ALA A 196 30.02 -0.53 -16.88
N PRO A 197 31.12 -0.61 -16.12
CA PRO A 197 31.09 -0.46 -14.65
C PRO A 197 30.48 0.87 -14.17
N ASP A 198 30.67 1.95 -14.92
CA ASP A 198 30.15 3.29 -14.63
C ASP A 198 28.65 3.43 -14.95
N GLN A 199 28.07 2.54 -15.77
CA GLN A 199 26.66 2.54 -16.17
C GLN A 199 25.73 1.83 -15.17
N ILE A 200 26.07 1.89 -13.88
CA ILE A 200 25.33 1.17 -12.84
C ILE A 200 23.87 1.62 -12.72
N GLY A 201 23.59 2.90 -13.00
CA GLY A 201 22.25 3.47 -13.04
C GLY A 201 21.38 2.81 -14.11
N LEU A 202 21.89 2.70 -15.34
CA LEU A 202 21.21 1.96 -16.41
C LEU A 202 20.99 0.50 -16.03
N ARG A 203 22.01 -0.16 -15.49
CA ARG A 203 21.92 -1.56 -15.06
C ARG A 203 20.82 -1.75 -14.03
N ALA A 204 20.84 -0.98 -12.95
CA ALA A 204 19.86 -1.00 -11.87
C ALA A 204 18.43 -0.81 -12.40
N ARG A 205 18.23 0.21 -13.23
CA ARG A 205 16.94 0.57 -13.84
C ARG A 205 16.45 -0.51 -14.79
N ARG A 206 17.36 -1.08 -15.59
CA ARG A 206 17.03 -2.18 -16.50
C ARG A 206 16.60 -3.43 -15.74
N LEU A 207 17.32 -3.81 -14.69
CA LEU A 207 16.94 -4.94 -13.84
C LEU A 207 15.60 -4.70 -13.16
N PHE A 208 15.39 -3.51 -12.61
CA PHE A 208 14.16 -3.14 -11.92
C PHE A 208 12.92 -3.28 -12.81
N TYR A 209 12.96 -2.70 -14.01
CA TYR A 209 11.82 -2.73 -14.93
C TYR A 209 11.67 -4.05 -15.69
N ASP A 210 12.76 -4.66 -16.15
CA ASP A 210 12.67 -5.84 -17.02
C ASP A 210 12.26 -7.11 -16.25
N PHE A 211 12.61 -7.21 -14.97
CA PHE A 211 12.26 -8.35 -14.11
C PHE A 211 11.11 -8.04 -13.13
N GLY A 212 10.48 -6.85 -13.25
CA GLY A 212 9.36 -6.46 -12.41
C GLY A 212 9.70 -6.53 -10.92
N LEU A 213 10.83 -5.93 -10.50
CA LEU A 213 11.29 -6.01 -9.11
C LEU A 213 10.48 -5.14 -8.15
N GLU A 214 9.50 -4.38 -8.65
CA GLU A 214 8.55 -3.62 -7.85
C GLU A 214 7.72 -4.57 -6.98
N THR A 215 7.98 -4.58 -5.67
CA THR A 215 7.28 -5.47 -4.72
C THR A 215 6.21 -4.76 -3.91
N ARG A 216 6.46 -3.49 -3.55
CA ARG A 216 5.51 -2.57 -2.92
C ARG A 216 5.94 -1.17 -3.30
N ARG A 217 5.07 -0.42 -3.98
CA ARG A 217 5.36 0.97 -4.31
C ARG A 217 5.39 1.78 -3.02
N ARG A 218 6.55 2.35 -2.69
CA ARG A 218 6.78 3.23 -1.53
C ARG A 218 7.08 4.67 -1.96
N TYR A 219 7.53 4.86 -3.20
CA TYR A 219 7.90 6.16 -3.76
C TYR A 219 7.43 6.29 -5.23
N PRO A 220 7.03 7.49 -5.68
CA PRO A 220 6.74 8.68 -4.87
C PRO A 220 5.40 8.59 -4.14
N ALA A 221 4.53 7.65 -4.55
CA ALA A 221 3.22 7.48 -3.94
C ALA A 221 2.83 5.99 -3.89
N PRO A 222 2.26 5.48 -2.78
CA PRO A 222 2.13 4.04 -2.54
C PRO A 222 0.92 3.38 -3.22
N GLN A 223 0.08 4.14 -3.91
CA GLN A 223 -1.19 3.63 -4.45
C GLN A 223 -0.94 2.66 -5.62
N PRO A 224 -1.45 1.41 -5.54
CA PRO A 224 -1.24 0.39 -6.58
C PRO A 224 -1.78 0.79 -7.96
N ILE A 225 -2.84 1.61 -8.02
CA ILE A 225 -3.45 2.11 -9.26
C ILE A 225 -2.44 2.82 -10.17
N LEU A 226 -1.44 3.49 -9.58
CA LEU A 226 -0.39 4.21 -10.30
C LEU A 226 0.59 3.28 -11.04
N ALA A 227 0.45 1.95 -10.89
CA ALA A 227 1.21 0.96 -11.65
C ALA A 227 0.58 0.64 -13.02
N LEU A 228 -0.72 0.94 -13.22
CA LEU A 228 -1.41 0.78 -14.51
C LEU A 228 -0.73 1.68 -15.55
N PRO A 229 -0.45 1.19 -16.78
CA PRO A 229 0.30 1.93 -17.78
C PRO A 229 -0.20 3.36 -17.98
N VAL A 230 -1.45 3.59 -18.38
CA VAL A 230 -1.93 4.96 -18.66
C VAL A 230 -1.91 5.86 -17.42
N ILE A 231 -2.39 5.36 -16.29
CA ILE A 231 -2.41 6.13 -15.03
C ILE A 231 -0.98 6.51 -14.60
N ARG A 232 -0.01 5.62 -14.83
CA ARG A 232 1.42 5.94 -14.61
C ARG A 232 1.89 7.08 -15.50
N HIS A 233 1.46 7.14 -16.77
CA HIS A 233 1.84 8.20 -17.70
C HIS A 233 1.23 9.54 -17.27
N LEU A 234 -0.06 9.56 -16.90
CA LEU A 234 -0.71 10.74 -16.32
C LEU A 234 -0.03 11.20 -15.04
N PHE A 235 0.37 10.26 -14.20
CA PHE A 235 1.08 10.56 -12.97
C PHE A 235 2.48 11.16 -13.23
N ILE A 236 3.21 10.71 -14.26
CA ILE A 236 4.46 11.34 -14.69
C ILE A 236 4.21 12.81 -15.06
N LEU A 237 3.17 13.08 -15.87
CA LEU A 237 2.80 14.45 -16.25
C LEU A 237 2.42 15.30 -15.03
N ALA A 238 1.64 14.76 -14.10
CA ALA A 238 1.26 15.44 -12.87
C ALA A 238 2.47 15.80 -11.99
N ILE A 239 3.44 14.89 -11.89
CA ILE A 239 4.69 15.14 -11.16
C ILE A 239 5.55 16.19 -11.86
N ILE A 240 5.61 16.18 -13.20
CA ILE A 240 6.27 17.25 -13.98
C ILE A 240 5.59 18.60 -13.69
N ALA A 241 4.26 18.66 -13.81
CA ALA A 241 3.48 19.88 -13.56
C ALA A 241 3.65 20.41 -12.12
N ARG A 242 3.88 19.53 -11.14
CA ARG A 242 4.10 19.93 -9.74
C ARG A 242 5.49 20.52 -9.48
N PHE A 243 6.55 19.98 -10.06
CA PHE A 243 7.93 20.36 -9.70
C PHE A 243 8.56 21.32 -10.70
N MET A 244 8.25 21.19 -11.99
CA MET A 244 8.87 22.00 -13.04
C MET A 244 8.68 23.51 -12.84
N PRO A 245 7.48 24.03 -12.48
CA PRO A 245 7.30 25.48 -12.31
C PRO A 245 8.19 26.10 -11.22
N GLY A 246 8.50 25.34 -10.16
CA GLY A 246 9.31 25.82 -9.04
C GLY A 246 10.83 25.75 -9.27
N SER A 247 11.30 24.94 -10.22
CA SER A 247 12.74 24.65 -10.41
C SER A 247 13.28 25.11 -11.77
N ALA A 248 12.46 25.12 -12.83
CA ALA A 248 12.95 25.27 -14.20
C ALA A 248 13.61 26.62 -14.48
N GLY A 249 13.07 27.71 -13.92
CA GLY A 249 13.66 29.05 -14.05
C GLY A 249 15.06 29.12 -13.44
N ALA A 250 15.22 28.66 -12.20
CA ALA A 250 16.51 28.63 -11.52
C ALA A 250 17.55 27.77 -12.27
N VAL A 251 17.14 26.63 -12.83
CA VAL A 251 18.03 25.78 -13.65
C VAL A 251 18.46 26.49 -14.93
N ARG A 252 17.54 27.19 -15.62
CA ARG A 252 17.88 27.99 -16.80
C ARG A 252 18.89 29.08 -16.45
N ASP A 253 18.65 29.79 -15.35
CA ASP A 253 19.44 30.96 -14.99
C ASP A 253 20.86 30.58 -14.52
N VAL A 254 21.01 29.44 -13.82
CA VAL A 254 22.31 28.98 -13.29
C VAL A 254 23.08 28.10 -14.29
N TYR A 255 22.41 27.23 -15.05
CA TYR A 255 23.05 26.21 -15.90
C TYR A 255 22.80 26.40 -17.40
N GLY A 256 22.01 27.39 -17.82
CA GLY A 256 21.72 27.68 -19.22
C GLY A 256 20.79 26.67 -19.93
N ARG A 257 20.27 25.64 -19.23
CA ARG A 257 19.35 24.66 -19.83
C ARG A 257 17.95 25.27 -19.98
N GLY A 258 17.57 25.62 -21.22
CA GLY A 258 16.27 26.22 -21.51
C GLY A 258 15.06 25.40 -21.04
N VAL A 259 13.96 26.06 -20.67
CA VAL A 259 12.76 25.42 -20.09
C VAL A 259 12.16 24.34 -21.00
N LEU A 260 12.10 24.58 -22.32
CA LEU A 260 11.60 23.59 -23.27
C LEU A 260 12.53 22.37 -23.39
N ALA A 261 13.85 22.58 -23.31
CA ALA A 261 14.81 21.48 -23.29
C ALA A 261 14.63 20.62 -22.03
N GLN A 262 14.41 21.26 -20.88
CA GLN A 262 14.09 20.56 -19.64
C GLN A 262 12.79 19.75 -19.74
N LEU A 263 11.74 20.30 -20.38
CA LEU A 263 10.50 19.55 -20.63
C LEU A 263 10.78 18.31 -21.50
N GLY A 264 11.55 18.47 -22.58
CA GLY A 264 11.97 17.36 -23.43
C GLY A 264 12.72 16.27 -22.65
N ASP A 265 13.65 16.66 -21.78
CA ASP A 265 14.38 15.74 -20.90
C ASP A 265 13.43 14.99 -19.96
N LEU A 266 12.53 15.71 -19.29
CA LEU A 266 11.56 15.17 -18.35
C LEU A 266 10.60 14.17 -19.02
N LEU A 267 10.07 14.49 -20.21
CA LEU A 267 9.20 13.59 -20.95
C LEU A 267 9.96 12.33 -21.39
N ARG A 268 11.17 12.49 -21.94
CA ARG A 268 12.02 11.37 -22.37
C ARG A 268 12.37 10.47 -21.19
N MET A 269 12.90 11.05 -20.11
CA MET A 269 13.32 10.30 -18.92
C MET A 269 12.13 9.66 -18.19
N GLY A 270 11.00 10.36 -18.07
CA GLY A 270 9.79 9.87 -17.45
C GLY A 270 9.17 8.68 -18.20
N PHE A 271 8.91 8.84 -19.50
CA PHE A 271 8.20 7.81 -20.27
C PHE A 271 9.08 6.65 -20.72
N VAL A 272 10.34 6.92 -21.10
CA VAL A 272 11.24 5.88 -21.60
C VAL A 272 11.89 5.11 -20.47
N HIS A 273 12.39 5.84 -19.47
CA HIS A 273 13.25 5.31 -18.40
C HIS A 273 12.57 5.26 -17.03
N GLY A 274 11.42 5.92 -16.84
CA GLY A 274 10.71 5.93 -15.57
C GLY A 274 11.43 6.70 -14.46
N VAL A 275 12.17 7.76 -14.82
CA VAL A 275 12.76 8.70 -13.87
C VAL A 275 11.80 9.88 -13.67
N ASP A 276 11.48 10.19 -12.43
CA ASP A 276 10.53 11.24 -12.07
C ASP A 276 11.17 12.64 -12.07
N ALA A 277 10.33 13.68 -12.19
CA ALA A 277 10.79 15.07 -12.25
C ALA A 277 11.57 15.52 -11.01
N LYS A 278 11.22 15.01 -9.81
CA LYS A 278 11.97 15.31 -8.60
C LYS A 278 13.39 14.74 -8.70
N SER A 279 13.56 13.51 -9.15
CA SER A 279 14.89 12.91 -9.38
C SER A 279 15.69 13.70 -10.42
N TYR A 280 15.06 14.22 -11.49
CA TYR A 280 15.74 15.06 -12.49
C TYR A 280 16.37 16.32 -11.90
N TYR A 281 15.63 17.05 -11.06
CA TYR A 281 16.13 18.27 -10.43
C TYR A 281 17.13 18.00 -9.31
N VAL A 282 16.81 17.07 -8.40
CA VAL A 282 17.67 16.76 -7.23
C VAL A 282 19.02 16.17 -7.65
N HIS A 283 19.05 15.36 -8.71
CA HIS A 283 20.29 14.78 -9.23
C HIS A 283 20.98 15.63 -10.29
N GLU A 284 20.51 16.86 -10.52
CA GLU A 284 21.07 17.79 -11.50
C GLU A 284 21.21 17.16 -12.91
N LEU A 285 20.28 16.30 -13.32
CA LEU A 285 20.36 15.53 -14.58
C LEU A 285 20.25 16.41 -15.84
N TYR A 286 20.00 17.70 -15.67
CA TYR A 286 20.07 18.74 -16.70
C TYR A 286 21.51 19.16 -17.05
N ARG A 287 22.51 18.76 -16.24
CA ARG A 287 23.92 19.09 -16.50
C ARG A 287 24.39 18.40 -17.78
N PRO A 288 25.17 19.09 -18.64
CA PRO A 288 25.69 18.52 -19.88
C PRO A 288 26.92 17.62 -19.63
N GLU A 289 26.86 16.77 -18.60
CA GLU A 289 27.96 15.88 -18.23
C GLU A 289 27.75 14.50 -18.87
N PRO A 290 28.68 14.03 -19.73
CA PRO A 290 28.56 12.72 -20.36
C PRO A 290 28.44 11.61 -19.32
N GLY A 291 27.51 10.67 -19.47
CA GLY A 291 27.36 9.51 -18.60
C GLY A 291 26.69 9.77 -17.23
N LEU A 292 26.33 11.01 -16.90
CA LEU A 292 25.71 11.35 -15.61
C LEU A 292 24.40 10.59 -15.37
N PHE A 293 23.53 10.55 -16.38
CA PHE A 293 22.25 9.83 -16.32
C PHE A 293 22.46 8.32 -16.15
N GLU A 294 23.47 7.78 -16.83
CA GLU A 294 23.79 6.36 -16.85
C GLU A 294 24.39 5.88 -15.53
N ALA A 295 25.15 6.74 -14.85
CA ALA A 295 25.75 6.48 -13.56
C ALA A 295 24.78 6.71 -12.37
N THR A 296 23.73 7.51 -12.56
CA THR A 296 22.78 7.88 -11.49
C THR A 296 21.78 6.76 -11.18
N ILE A 297 21.57 6.45 -9.91
CA ILE A 297 20.49 5.57 -9.42
C ILE A 297 19.44 6.42 -8.69
N THR A 298 18.15 6.16 -8.90
CA THR A 298 17.08 6.99 -8.29
C THR A 298 16.35 6.27 -7.16
N ARG A 299 15.45 7.00 -6.49
CA ARG A 299 14.54 6.45 -5.48
C ARG A 299 13.50 5.50 -6.08
N VAL A 300 13.18 5.67 -7.37
CA VAL A 300 12.17 4.84 -8.04
C VAL A 300 12.59 3.38 -8.05
N GLU A 301 13.84 3.07 -8.41
CA GLU A 301 14.31 1.68 -8.43
C GLU A 301 14.54 1.17 -6.99
N THR A 302 15.28 1.94 -6.19
CA THR A 302 15.77 1.50 -4.88
C THR A 302 14.64 1.31 -3.87
N LYS A 303 13.76 2.30 -3.69
CA LYS A 303 12.71 2.26 -2.66
C LYS A 303 11.55 1.33 -2.99
N ASN A 304 11.32 1.03 -4.27
CA ASN A 304 10.18 0.21 -4.71
C ASN A 304 10.51 -1.29 -4.86
N GLY A 305 11.78 -1.69 -4.75
CA GLY A 305 12.12 -3.10 -4.61
C GLY A 305 13.54 -3.52 -4.93
N LEU A 306 14.33 -2.72 -5.66
CA LEU A 306 15.69 -3.11 -6.04
C LEU A 306 16.57 -3.37 -4.81
N ASN A 307 16.60 -2.45 -3.85
CA ASN A 307 17.37 -2.63 -2.62
C ASN A 307 16.95 -3.90 -1.88
N ARG A 308 15.64 -4.15 -1.74
CA ARG A 308 15.14 -5.38 -1.11
C ARG A 308 15.71 -6.63 -1.79
N ARG A 309 15.78 -6.65 -3.11
CA ARG A 309 16.32 -7.80 -3.86
C ARG A 309 17.82 -7.97 -3.68
N ILE A 310 18.56 -6.87 -3.60
CA ILE A 310 20.00 -6.87 -3.30
C ILE A 310 20.24 -7.43 -1.89
N GLN A 311 19.53 -6.93 -0.87
CA GLN A 311 19.66 -7.42 0.50
C GLN A 311 19.37 -8.93 0.61
N LEU A 312 18.38 -9.44 -0.14
CA LEU A 312 18.02 -10.85 -0.15
C LEU A 312 19.05 -11.78 -0.80
N LEU A 313 20.12 -11.25 -1.40
CA LEU A 313 21.23 -12.07 -1.88
C LEU A 313 21.95 -12.79 -0.73
N ARG A 314 22.00 -12.17 0.46
CA ARG A 314 22.64 -12.75 1.65
C ARG A 314 21.68 -13.34 2.68
N ALA A 315 20.38 -13.41 2.39
CA ALA A 315 19.39 -13.97 3.31
C ALA A 315 19.69 -15.42 3.74
N ALA A 316 20.43 -16.19 2.93
CA ALA A 316 20.80 -17.57 3.23
C ALA A 316 22.03 -17.70 4.16
N GLN A 317 22.74 -16.61 4.44
CA GLN A 317 24.01 -16.67 5.17
C GLN A 317 23.87 -16.56 6.71
N GLY A 318 22.65 -16.36 7.21
CA GLY A 318 22.38 -16.21 8.65
C GLY A 318 22.84 -14.86 9.22
N GLY A 319 22.67 -14.68 10.53
CA GLY A 319 23.08 -13.48 11.27
C GLY A 319 21.96 -12.46 11.55
N PRO A 320 22.21 -11.51 12.48
CA PRO A 320 21.26 -10.44 12.78
C PRO A 320 20.90 -9.64 11.53
N SER A 321 19.61 -9.45 11.30
CA SER A 321 19.14 -8.73 10.11
C SER A 321 18.05 -7.70 10.39
N ASP A 322 17.30 -7.83 11.48
CA ASP A 322 16.38 -6.78 11.88
C ASP A 322 17.14 -5.64 12.56
N MET A 323 16.96 -4.45 12.03
CA MET A 323 17.50 -3.20 12.58
C MET A 323 16.38 -2.18 12.85
N ASN A 324 15.11 -2.57 12.66
CA ASN A 324 13.96 -1.68 12.91
C ASN A 324 13.53 -1.70 14.38
N ASP A 325 13.79 -2.81 15.07
CA ASP A 325 13.50 -2.97 16.48
C ASP A 325 14.67 -2.46 17.31
N LYS A 326 14.51 -1.27 17.91
CA LYS A 326 15.63 -0.60 18.60
C LYS A 326 16.14 -1.35 19.84
N LEU A 327 15.29 -2.15 20.49
CA LEU A 327 15.71 -2.95 21.64
C LEU A 327 16.53 -4.17 21.18
N GLU A 328 16.09 -4.85 20.13
CA GLU A 328 16.83 -5.97 19.54
C GLU A 328 18.16 -5.49 18.96
N PHE A 329 18.14 -4.36 18.24
CA PHE A 329 19.33 -3.71 17.72
C PHE A 329 20.33 -3.36 18.84
N PHE A 330 19.85 -2.73 19.92
CA PHE A 330 20.67 -2.42 21.10
C PHE A 330 21.32 -3.68 21.68
N ARG A 331 20.54 -4.74 21.93
CA ARG A 331 21.05 -6.01 22.50
C ARG A 331 22.12 -6.67 21.63
N VAL A 332 21.87 -6.74 20.33
CA VAL A 332 22.83 -7.32 19.37
C VAL A 332 24.13 -6.51 19.35
N CYS A 333 24.03 -5.18 19.34
CA CYS A 333 25.19 -4.31 19.39
C CYS A 333 25.96 -4.44 20.70
N GLU A 334 25.26 -4.48 21.85
CA GLU A 334 25.85 -4.66 23.18
C GLU A 334 26.64 -5.97 23.28
N GLU A 335 26.06 -7.08 22.81
CA GLU A 335 26.71 -8.41 22.77
C GLU A 335 28.02 -8.40 21.97
N HIS A 336 28.11 -7.55 20.94
CA HIS A 336 29.26 -7.48 20.02
C HIS A 336 30.17 -6.27 20.27
N GLY A 337 29.99 -5.55 21.38
CA GLY A 337 30.83 -4.39 21.73
C GLY A 337 30.68 -3.18 20.80
N VAL A 338 29.53 -3.03 20.12
CA VAL A 338 29.22 -1.89 19.26
C VAL A 338 28.48 -0.82 20.07
N ALA A 339 29.08 0.38 20.19
CA ALA A 339 28.48 1.48 20.93
C ALA A 339 27.17 1.98 20.28
N THR A 340 26.08 1.91 21.04
CA THR A 340 24.75 2.39 20.65
C THR A 340 24.14 3.26 21.74
N ALA A 341 23.11 4.03 21.41
CA ALA A 341 22.41 4.83 22.41
C ALA A 341 21.84 3.89 23.49
N PRO A 342 22.24 4.03 24.76
CA PRO A 342 21.86 3.05 25.79
C PRO A 342 20.36 3.10 26.05
N ILE A 343 19.79 1.94 26.40
CA ILE A 343 18.38 1.83 26.79
C ILE A 343 18.34 1.63 28.30
N MET A 344 17.75 2.60 29.01
CA MET A 344 17.67 2.60 30.47
C MET A 344 16.44 1.85 30.97
N ALA A 345 15.34 1.92 30.22
CA ALA A 345 14.14 1.15 30.46
C ALA A 345 13.26 1.05 29.20
N THR A 346 12.35 0.10 29.20
CA THR A 346 11.30 -0.04 28.18
C THR A 346 9.91 0.00 28.82
N VAL A 347 8.95 0.60 28.11
CA VAL A 347 7.56 0.67 28.56
C VAL A 347 6.64 0.13 27.46
N GLU A 348 5.86 -0.90 27.77
CA GLU A 348 4.94 -1.56 26.83
C GLU A 348 3.68 -1.98 27.60
N ASP A 349 2.50 -1.58 27.12
CA ASP A 349 1.21 -1.92 27.74
C ASP A 349 1.15 -1.63 29.26
N GLY A 350 1.77 -0.52 29.69
CA GLY A 350 1.88 -0.11 31.08
C GLY A 350 2.95 -0.84 31.90
N ALA A 351 3.53 -1.92 31.37
CA ALA A 351 4.64 -2.62 32.00
C ALA A 351 5.95 -1.85 31.80
N LEU A 352 6.68 -1.62 32.91
CA LEU A 352 7.98 -0.97 32.92
C LEU A 352 9.06 -2.02 33.21
N VAL A 353 10.01 -2.16 32.30
CA VAL A 353 11.17 -3.05 32.46
C VAL A 353 12.43 -2.20 32.59
N TRP A 354 13.11 -2.30 33.72
CA TRP A 354 14.36 -1.57 34.01
C TRP A 354 15.56 -2.30 33.41
N MET A 355 16.49 -1.53 32.86
CA MET A 355 17.78 -2.00 32.33
C MET A 355 18.97 -1.26 32.95
N ALA A 356 18.73 -0.05 33.48
CA ALA A 356 19.68 0.73 34.26
C ALA A 356 19.19 0.90 35.72
N SER A 357 20.07 1.35 36.61
CA SER A 357 19.70 1.66 37.99
C SER A 357 18.82 2.90 38.06
N ARG A 358 18.11 3.10 39.17
CA ARG A 358 17.29 4.32 39.34
C ARG A 358 18.13 5.59 39.32
N ASP A 359 19.32 5.58 39.91
CA ASP A 359 20.21 6.74 39.95
C ASP A 359 20.70 7.15 38.55
N ASP A 360 20.74 6.21 37.60
CA ASP A 360 21.04 6.53 36.21
C ASP A 360 20.03 7.48 35.58
N PHE A 361 18.79 7.55 36.10
CA PHE A 361 17.76 8.44 35.59
C PHE A 361 17.97 9.91 35.98
N ASP A 362 18.87 10.23 36.92
CA ASP A 362 19.12 11.61 37.34
C ASP A 362 19.95 12.42 36.31
N ARG A 363 19.46 12.50 35.06
CA ARG A 363 20.06 13.16 33.90
C ARG A 363 18.98 13.53 32.88
N ASP A 364 19.34 14.25 31.83
CA ASP A 364 18.40 14.51 30.74
C ASP A 364 17.95 13.20 30.07
N LEU A 365 16.65 13.03 29.85
CA LEU A 365 16.06 11.84 29.26
C LEU A 365 15.45 12.13 27.89
N PHE A 366 15.53 11.12 27.02
CA PHE A 366 14.91 11.10 25.72
C PHE A 366 14.09 9.82 25.56
N VAL A 367 12.82 9.98 25.21
CA VAL A 367 11.90 8.86 25.02
C VAL A 367 11.46 8.81 23.57
N LYS A 368 11.46 7.61 23.00
CA LYS A 368 10.98 7.38 21.62
C LYS A 368 10.32 6.02 21.47
N ASP A 369 9.60 5.86 20.38
CA ASP A 369 9.03 4.57 19.98
C ASP A 369 10.13 3.57 19.56
N ARG A 370 10.01 2.34 20.08
CA ARG A 370 10.87 1.18 19.80
C ARG A 370 10.98 0.86 18.31
N ARG A 371 9.88 0.95 17.54
CA ARG A 371 9.84 0.69 16.09
C ARG A 371 9.48 1.93 15.26
N GLY A 372 9.32 3.08 15.91
CA GLY A 372 9.03 4.36 15.26
C GLY A 372 10.11 4.78 14.24
N ARG A 373 9.68 5.56 13.23
CA ARG A 373 10.53 6.10 12.15
C ARG A 373 10.43 7.62 12.08
N GLY A 374 11.53 8.27 11.72
CA GLY A 374 11.57 9.71 11.44
C GLY A 374 11.14 10.55 12.65
N GLY A 375 11.53 10.15 13.86
CA GLY A 375 11.27 10.85 15.13
C GLY A 375 9.82 11.28 15.34
N ARG A 376 8.84 10.49 14.89
CA ARG A 376 7.45 10.66 15.32
C ARG A 376 7.33 10.11 16.74
N PHE A 377 6.64 10.84 17.62
CA PHE A 377 6.46 10.50 19.03
C PHE A 377 7.79 10.41 19.79
N THR A 378 8.28 11.58 20.18
CA THR A 378 9.44 11.74 21.03
C THR A 378 9.08 12.65 22.20
N PHE A 379 9.62 12.37 23.38
CA PHE A 379 9.55 13.26 24.53
C PHE A 379 10.95 13.60 24.99
N ASN A 380 11.20 14.86 25.32
CA ASN A 380 12.41 15.29 26.02
C ASN A 380 12.07 15.68 27.45
N PHE A 381 12.96 15.28 28.37
CA PHE A 381 12.89 15.66 29.77
C PHE A 381 14.26 16.20 30.18
N GLU A 382 14.35 17.50 30.42
CA GLU A 382 15.60 18.17 30.81
C GLU A 382 15.72 18.20 32.33
N ARG A 383 16.84 17.78 32.90
CA ARG A 383 17.02 17.72 34.33
C ARG A 383 16.99 19.14 34.93
N ALA A 384 16.01 19.39 35.78
CA ALA A 384 15.86 20.64 36.54
C ALA A 384 16.34 20.51 38.00
N GLY A 385 16.45 19.28 38.52
CA GLY A 385 16.91 18.96 39.87
C GLY A 385 17.00 17.45 40.06
N ARG A 386 17.31 16.98 41.27
CA ARG A 386 17.42 15.53 41.54
C ARG A 386 16.08 14.85 41.27
N PHE A 387 16.02 14.00 40.26
CA PHE A 387 14.79 13.34 39.77
C PHE A 387 13.64 14.29 39.41
N LEU A 388 13.95 15.55 39.10
CA LEU A 388 13.02 16.56 38.62
C LEU A 388 13.39 16.97 37.20
N TYR A 389 12.41 17.02 36.31
CA TYR A 389 12.61 17.26 34.89
C TYR A 389 11.65 18.34 34.38
N ARG A 390 12.14 19.14 33.43
CA ARG A 390 11.33 20.01 32.60
C ARG A 390 10.93 19.26 31.33
N ALA A 391 9.62 19.09 31.14
CA ALA A 391 9.06 18.49 29.92
C ALA A 391 9.01 19.50 28.75
N ASP A 392 8.72 19.02 27.55
CA ASP A 392 8.66 19.85 26.33
C ASP A 392 7.61 20.99 26.39
N ASP A 393 6.56 20.85 27.21
CA ASP A 393 5.55 21.89 27.48
C ASP A 393 5.96 22.90 28.56
N GLY A 394 7.16 22.73 29.13
CA GLY A 394 7.71 23.56 30.19
C GLY A 394 7.35 23.12 31.61
N ALA A 395 6.48 22.13 31.79
CA ALA A 395 6.08 21.63 33.11
C ALA A 395 7.26 20.98 33.84
N ILE A 396 7.32 21.17 35.17
CA ILE A 396 8.28 20.49 36.04
C ILE A 396 7.61 19.25 36.62
N VAL A 397 8.15 18.08 36.30
CA VAL A 397 7.64 16.76 36.69
C VAL A 397 8.73 15.96 37.38
N ASN A 398 8.37 15.12 38.34
CA ASN A 398 9.31 14.18 38.97
C ASN A 398 9.41 12.85 38.20
N LEU A 399 10.41 12.02 38.51
CA LEU A 399 10.61 10.73 37.83
C LEU A 399 9.38 9.81 37.90
N ALA A 400 8.62 9.81 39.00
CA ALA A 400 7.44 8.96 39.11
C ALA A 400 6.32 9.42 38.16
N GLU A 401 6.13 10.74 38.02
CA GLU A 401 5.18 11.34 37.07
C GLU A 401 5.60 11.09 35.61
N VAL A 402 6.89 11.17 35.30
CA VAL A 402 7.43 10.77 33.99
C VAL A 402 7.07 9.32 33.70
N LEU A 403 7.42 8.39 34.60
CA LEU A 403 7.14 6.97 34.39
C LEU A 403 5.64 6.67 34.30
N GLN A 404 4.81 7.34 35.09
CA GLN A 404 3.35 7.21 35.01
C GLN A 404 2.82 7.68 33.65
N THR A 405 3.28 8.84 33.18
CA THR A 405 2.92 9.39 31.86
C THR A 405 3.30 8.43 30.74
N LEU A 406 4.50 7.84 30.81
CA LEU A 406 4.97 6.88 29.81
C LEU A 406 4.20 5.56 29.86
N ARG A 407 3.81 5.08 31.04
CA ARG A 407 2.94 3.90 31.19
C ARG A 407 1.59 4.14 30.52
N LEU A 408 0.95 5.28 30.79
CA LEU A 408 -0.31 5.66 30.14
C LEU A 408 -0.15 5.81 28.62
N SER A 409 0.95 6.40 28.18
CA SER A 409 1.26 6.61 26.75
C SER A 409 1.67 5.33 26.01
N SER A 410 1.94 4.23 26.74
CA SER A 410 2.33 2.94 26.15
C SER A 410 1.16 2.03 25.80
N ALA A 411 -0.09 2.48 25.99
CA ALA A 411 -1.29 1.69 25.70
C ALA A 411 -1.44 1.34 24.20
N ASP A 412 -0.88 2.14 23.29
CA ASP A 412 -0.85 1.90 21.84
C ASP A 412 0.58 1.77 21.28
N ARG A 413 1.60 1.76 22.16
CA ARG A 413 3.01 1.99 21.77
C ARG A 413 3.99 1.22 22.64
N ARG A 414 5.14 0.95 22.03
CA ARG A 414 6.32 0.40 22.72
C ARG A 414 7.34 1.50 22.83
N LEU A 415 7.61 1.97 24.04
CA LEU A 415 8.51 3.09 24.30
C LEU A 415 9.84 2.59 24.86
N ILE A 416 10.91 3.29 24.50
CA ILE A 416 12.23 3.13 25.11
C ILE A 416 12.68 4.46 25.72
N ILE A 417 13.27 4.39 26.90
CA ILE A 417 13.85 5.52 27.63
C ILE A 417 15.36 5.46 27.47
N GLN A 418 15.96 6.55 27.03
CA GLN A 418 17.39 6.70 26.80
C GLN A 418 17.89 7.98 27.48
N PRO A 419 19.20 8.11 27.77
CA PRO A 419 19.75 9.42 28.07
C PRO A 419 19.62 10.33 26.84
N LYS A 420 19.37 11.62 27.07
CA LYS A 420 19.45 12.63 26.01
C LYS A 420 20.92 12.85 25.68
N LEU A 421 21.36 12.28 24.56
CA LEU A 421 22.72 12.42 24.07
C LEU A 421 23.04 13.88 23.75
N ARG A 422 24.31 14.26 23.87
CA ARG A 422 24.81 15.60 23.56
C ARG A 422 25.87 15.53 22.47
N ASN A 423 25.93 16.56 21.65
CA ASN A 423 26.98 16.72 20.64
C ASN A 423 28.35 16.85 21.30
N HIS A 424 29.38 16.28 20.68
CA HIS A 424 30.76 16.54 21.04
C HIS A 424 31.04 18.06 20.95
N PRO A 425 31.78 18.68 21.90
CA PRO A 425 31.97 20.14 21.95
C PRO A 425 32.47 20.76 20.64
N LEU A 426 33.34 20.05 19.91
CA LEU A 426 33.89 20.52 18.62
C LEU A 426 32.85 20.69 17.50
N ILE A 427 31.70 20.05 17.58
CA ILE A 427 30.61 20.18 16.59
C ILE A 427 29.37 20.86 17.16
N GLY A 428 29.44 21.37 18.40
CA GLY A 428 28.32 22.02 19.07
C GLY A 428 27.83 23.28 18.37
N SER A 429 28.68 23.95 17.58
CA SER A 429 28.33 25.13 16.79
C SER A 429 27.46 24.82 15.55
N LEU A 430 27.33 23.55 15.15
CA LEU A 430 26.57 23.14 13.96
C LEU A 430 25.06 23.09 14.19
N ALA A 431 24.62 23.01 15.44
CA ALA A 431 23.23 22.87 15.83
C ALA A 431 23.00 23.43 17.23
N GLU A 432 21.93 24.19 17.44
CA GLU A 432 21.65 24.81 18.74
C GLU A 432 20.99 23.81 19.71
N LYS A 433 20.01 23.04 19.23
CA LYS A 433 19.20 22.13 20.06
C LYS A 433 19.27 20.68 19.63
N SER A 434 19.51 20.42 18.36
CA SER A 434 19.44 19.09 17.78
C SER A 434 20.74 18.30 17.95
N LEU A 435 20.59 16.99 18.16
CA LEU A 435 21.71 16.07 18.04
C LEU A 435 22.12 15.98 16.57
N VAL A 436 23.37 16.32 16.26
CA VAL A 436 23.94 16.24 14.92
C VAL A 436 24.09 14.77 14.54
N VAL A 437 23.62 14.43 13.35
CA VAL A 437 23.68 13.06 12.82
C VAL A 437 24.62 13.00 11.63
N PHE A 438 25.63 12.14 11.74
CA PHE A 438 26.50 11.74 10.66
C PHE A 438 25.95 10.45 10.05
N ARG A 439 25.65 10.49 8.76
CA ARG A 439 25.18 9.32 8.02
C ARG A 439 26.34 8.71 7.23
N VAL A 440 26.70 7.48 7.58
CA VAL A 440 27.73 6.70 6.90
C VAL A 440 27.08 5.59 6.08
N MET A 441 27.27 5.61 4.76
CA MET A 441 26.82 4.52 3.89
C MET A 441 27.92 3.46 3.77
N THR A 442 27.57 2.21 4.07
CA THR A 442 28.49 1.07 3.99
C THR A 442 27.95 0.00 3.05
N CYS A 443 28.83 -0.64 2.28
CA CYS A 443 28.50 -1.70 1.33
C CYS A 443 29.51 -2.83 1.45
N LEU A 444 29.05 -4.09 1.38
CA LEU A 444 29.94 -5.24 1.40
C LEU A 444 30.69 -5.40 0.08
N ASP A 445 31.97 -5.75 0.16
CA ASP A 445 32.76 -6.18 -1.00
C ASP A 445 32.43 -7.64 -1.41
N SER A 446 33.17 -8.17 -2.38
CA SER A 446 33.00 -9.55 -2.85
C SER A 446 33.40 -10.62 -1.82
N ARG A 447 34.22 -10.26 -0.83
CA ARG A 447 34.62 -11.12 0.30
C ARG A 447 33.62 -11.05 1.46
N GLY A 448 32.70 -10.09 1.41
CA GLY A 448 31.71 -9.86 2.46
C GLY A 448 32.18 -8.90 3.55
N GLU A 449 33.28 -8.18 3.32
CA GLU A 449 33.78 -7.15 4.24
C GLU A 449 33.14 -5.80 3.95
N PRO A 450 32.67 -5.06 4.97
CA PRO A 450 32.06 -3.75 4.78
C PRO A 450 33.11 -2.70 4.39
N GLN A 451 32.70 -1.80 3.49
CA GLN A 451 33.47 -0.63 3.08
C GLN A 451 32.61 0.61 3.26
N ALA A 452 33.18 1.67 3.84
CA ALA A 452 32.53 2.99 3.91
C ALA A 452 32.60 3.63 2.52
N THR A 453 31.47 4.13 2.04
CA THR A 453 31.35 4.64 0.65
C THR A 453 30.96 6.10 0.56
N HIS A 454 30.25 6.60 1.57
CA HIS A 454 29.83 8.00 1.65
C HIS A 454 29.72 8.41 3.12
N GLY A 455 30.12 9.64 3.41
CA GLY A 455 29.81 10.34 4.66
C GLY A 455 28.94 11.56 4.38
N VAL A 456 27.95 11.80 5.24
CA VAL A 456 27.07 12.97 5.12
C VAL A 456 26.78 13.53 6.50
N LEU A 457 27.03 14.82 6.69
CA LEU A 457 26.42 15.58 7.77
C LEU A 457 24.96 15.82 7.41
N ARG A 458 24.03 15.42 8.29
CA ARG A 458 22.60 15.64 8.08
C ARG A 458 21.99 16.43 9.23
N LEU A 459 21.42 17.58 8.92
CA LEU A 459 20.80 18.50 9.86
C LEU A 459 19.30 18.60 9.56
N LEU A 460 18.49 18.22 10.55
CA LEU A 460 17.04 18.18 10.45
C LEU A 460 16.46 19.47 11.01
N ARG A 461 16.06 20.41 10.14
CA ARG A 461 15.60 21.75 10.55
C ARG A 461 14.41 21.73 11.51
N ARG A 462 13.58 20.68 11.45
CA ARG A 462 12.41 20.52 12.33
C ARG A 462 12.74 20.45 13.82
N PHE A 463 13.99 20.11 14.16
CA PHE A 463 14.48 20.06 15.53
C PHE A 463 15.18 21.37 15.94
N GLU A 464 15.17 22.37 15.07
CA GLU A 464 15.74 23.69 15.26
C GLU A 464 14.66 24.76 15.03
N PRO A 465 13.77 24.99 16.01
CA PRO A 465 12.59 25.84 15.83
C PRO A 465 12.92 27.31 15.49
N GLY A 466 14.13 27.77 15.78
CA GLY A 466 14.63 29.11 15.45
C GLY A 466 15.15 29.27 14.01
N TRP A 467 15.36 28.16 13.29
CA TRP A 467 15.86 28.23 11.91
C TRP A 467 14.75 28.67 10.95
N PRO A 468 15.10 29.24 9.76
CA PRO A 468 14.10 29.67 8.78
C PRO A 468 13.13 28.52 8.45
N LYS A 469 11.91 28.79 8.00
CA LYS A 469 10.94 27.74 7.60
C LYS A 469 10.81 27.68 6.08
N THR A 470 10.86 26.47 5.51
CA THR A 470 10.63 26.14 4.08
C THR A 470 11.67 26.72 3.09
N PRO A 471 11.80 26.19 1.85
CA PRO A 471 11.20 24.95 1.32
C PRO A 471 11.96 23.66 1.70
N ASP A 472 13.23 23.74 2.12
CA ASP A 472 14.01 22.56 2.53
C ASP A 472 13.54 21.99 3.87
N ALA A 473 13.53 20.66 4.00
CA ALA A 473 13.29 20.01 5.29
C ALA A 473 14.62 19.70 6.00
N ASP A 474 15.62 19.31 5.21
CA ASP A 474 16.92 18.87 5.68
C ASP A 474 18.03 19.64 4.94
N TRP A 475 19.09 19.99 5.68
CA TRP A 475 20.35 20.41 5.10
C TRP A 475 21.43 19.37 5.32
N GLY A 476 22.39 19.33 4.42
CA GLY A 476 23.50 18.41 4.55
C GLY A 476 24.64 18.77 3.64
N CYS A 477 25.82 18.30 4.01
CA CYS A 477 27.03 18.37 3.21
C CYS A 477 27.68 16.99 3.17
N GLU A 478 28.40 16.73 2.08
CA GLU A 478 29.26 15.56 1.99
C GLU A 478 30.38 15.65 3.03
N ILE A 479 30.81 14.49 3.52
CA ILE A 479 32.06 14.31 4.24
C ILE A 479 32.90 13.39 3.36
N ASP A 480 34.03 13.90 2.92
CA ASP A 480 34.99 13.12 2.17
C ASP A 480 35.43 11.91 3.01
N VAL A 481 35.27 10.71 2.45
CA VAL A 481 35.40 9.47 3.24
C VAL A 481 36.85 9.24 3.70
N GLU A 482 37.83 9.71 2.93
CA GLU A 482 39.25 9.52 3.22
C GLU A 482 39.78 10.56 4.19
N THR A 483 39.43 11.83 3.99
CA THR A 483 40.01 12.97 4.71
C THR A 483 39.14 13.50 5.85
N GLY A 484 37.84 13.21 5.84
CA GLY A 484 36.88 13.80 6.78
C GLY A 484 36.54 15.27 6.50
N ALA A 485 36.95 15.81 5.35
CA ALA A 485 36.65 17.19 4.97
C ALA A 485 35.18 17.37 4.58
N PHE A 486 34.55 18.43 5.09
CA PHE A 486 33.20 18.80 4.68
C PHE A 486 33.19 19.44 3.28
N GLY A 487 32.25 18.99 2.45
CA GLY A 487 31.93 19.60 1.16
C GLY A 487 30.99 20.80 1.28
N LEU A 488 30.42 21.19 0.14
CA LEU A 488 29.37 22.22 0.11
C LEU A 488 28.08 21.71 0.73
N MET A 489 27.35 22.60 1.40
CA MET A 489 26.04 22.31 1.96
C MET A 489 24.92 22.60 0.97
N THR A 490 23.86 21.79 1.00
CA THR A 490 22.65 22.00 0.19
C THR A 490 21.40 21.43 0.86
N GLY A 491 20.24 21.82 0.34
CA GLY A 491 18.93 21.33 0.74
C GLY A 491 18.46 20.09 -0.03
N ASP A 492 17.33 19.53 0.41
CA ASP A 492 16.72 18.31 -0.13
C ASP A 492 15.53 18.57 -1.07
N ALA A 493 15.10 19.82 -1.23
CA ALA A 493 13.96 20.20 -2.06
C ALA A 493 14.34 20.48 -3.53
N PRO A 494 13.53 20.06 -4.52
CA PRO A 494 13.75 20.41 -5.93
C PRO A 494 13.80 21.92 -6.22
N GLU A 495 13.00 22.70 -5.49
CA GLU A 495 12.88 24.16 -5.65
C GLU A 495 14.18 24.90 -5.28
N THR A 496 15.04 24.26 -4.49
CA THR A 496 16.34 24.77 -4.01
C THR A 496 17.52 23.97 -4.55
N ALA A 497 17.30 23.08 -5.53
CA ALA A 497 18.32 22.20 -6.08
C ALA A 497 19.49 22.94 -6.77
N THR A 498 19.38 24.24 -7.04
CA THR A 498 20.49 25.04 -7.56
C THR A 498 21.28 25.76 -6.47
N ARG A 499 20.84 25.70 -5.20
CA ARG A 499 21.45 26.44 -4.07
C ARG A 499 22.51 25.59 -3.37
N TRP A 500 23.69 26.18 -3.23
CA TRP A 500 24.87 25.58 -2.63
C TRP A 500 25.52 26.60 -1.69
N PHE A 501 25.94 26.16 -0.52
CA PHE A 501 26.44 27.03 0.54
C PHE A 501 27.80 26.55 1.03
N THR A 502 28.74 27.49 1.16
CA THR A 502 30.03 27.23 1.83
C THR A 502 29.92 27.27 3.35
N ASP A 503 28.99 28.08 3.83
CA ASP A 503 28.73 28.37 5.24
C ASP A 503 27.34 27.84 5.60
N HIS A 504 27.15 27.45 6.85
CA HIS A 504 25.87 26.94 7.32
C HIS A 504 24.80 28.05 7.21
N PRO A 505 23.69 27.85 6.48
CA PRO A 505 22.76 28.93 6.14
C PRO A 505 21.97 29.50 7.34
N ALA A 506 21.86 28.77 8.45
CA ALA A 506 21.29 29.31 9.71
C ALA A 506 22.34 29.82 10.71
N THR A 507 23.38 29.03 11.06
CA THR A 507 24.36 29.42 12.09
C THR A 507 25.51 30.30 11.58
N GLY A 508 25.75 30.37 10.27
CA GLY A 508 26.88 31.10 9.67
C GLY A 508 28.23 30.40 9.78
N GLU A 509 28.29 29.21 10.40
CA GLU A 509 29.54 28.45 10.57
C GLU A 509 30.14 28.04 9.21
N ARG A 510 31.45 28.27 9.02
CA ARG A 510 32.17 27.77 7.84
C ARG A 510 32.24 26.24 7.86
N LEU A 511 31.66 25.59 6.86
CA LEU A 511 31.71 24.13 6.71
C LEU A 511 32.69 23.72 5.63
N SER A 512 32.57 24.26 4.41
CA SER A 512 33.34 23.80 3.26
C SER A 512 34.85 23.85 3.55
N GLY A 513 35.51 22.69 3.41
CA GLY A 513 36.96 22.51 3.64
C GLY A 513 37.36 22.28 5.10
N ARG A 514 36.46 22.44 6.08
CA ARG A 514 36.72 22.10 7.48
C ARG A 514 36.83 20.58 7.62
N ILE A 515 37.84 20.11 8.33
CA ILE A 515 38.04 18.68 8.63
C ILE A 515 37.26 18.33 9.90
N LEU A 516 36.49 17.24 9.85
CA LEU A 516 35.87 16.65 11.02
C LEU A 516 36.87 15.73 11.73
N GLU A 517 37.46 16.21 12.82
CA GLU A 517 38.52 15.48 13.55
C GLU A 517 38.11 14.06 13.98
N GLY A 518 36.87 13.87 14.45
CA GLY A 518 36.36 12.55 14.86
C GLY A 518 35.85 11.66 13.72
N TRP A 519 36.12 12.01 12.46
CA TRP A 519 35.55 11.29 11.31
C TRP A 519 36.00 9.82 11.24
N ARG A 520 37.28 9.55 11.54
CA ARG A 520 37.82 8.19 11.47
C ARG A 520 37.08 7.27 12.44
N GLU A 521 36.90 7.70 13.68
CA GLU A 521 36.20 6.95 14.72
C GLU A 521 34.72 6.72 14.35
N ILE A 522 34.07 7.73 13.76
CA ILE A 522 32.68 7.61 13.25
C ILE A 522 32.59 6.56 12.13
N SER A 523 33.52 6.60 11.17
CA SER A 523 33.56 5.67 10.05
C SER A 523 33.86 4.23 10.52
N GLU A 524 34.81 4.07 11.46
CA GLU A 524 35.15 2.79 12.07
C GLU A 524 33.97 2.18 12.85
N ALA A 525 33.21 3.00 13.59
CA ALA A 525 32.00 2.55 14.26
C ALA A 525 30.96 2.00 13.26
N ALA A 526 30.76 2.67 12.12
CA ALA A 526 29.87 2.20 11.06
C ALA A 526 30.33 0.84 10.49
N LEU A 527 31.63 0.69 10.24
CA LEU A 527 32.21 -0.56 9.74
C LEU A 527 32.08 -1.70 10.75
N ALA A 528 32.38 -1.44 12.03
CA ALA A 528 32.22 -2.41 13.11
C ALA A 528 30.78 -2.92 13.20
N ALA A 529 29.79 -2.01 13.16
CA ALA A 529 28.39 -2.40 13.16
C ALA A 529 27.99 -3.17 11.90
N HIS A 530 28.49 -2.80 10.72
CA HIS A 530 28.15 -3.54 9.51
C HIS A 530 28.72 -4.96 9.48
N ARG A 531 29.86 -5.22 10.14
CA ARG A 531 30.35 -6.59 10.34
C ARG A 531 29.36 -7.46 11.12
N VAL A 532 28.77 -6.89 12.19
CA VAL A 532 27.71 -7.57 12.98
C VAL A 532 26.46 -7.82 12.14
N PHE A 533 26.04 -6.84 11.33
CA PHE A 533 24.86 -6.93 10.45
C PHE A 533 25.21 -7.34 9.01
N SER A 534 26.18 -8.22 8.82
CA SER A 534 26.70 -8.66 7.50
C SER A 534 25.69 -9.45 6.64
N ALA A 535 24.54 -9.82 7.22
CA ALA A 535 23.36 -10.29 6.49
C ALA A 535 22.76 -9.22 5.55
N ARG A 536 23.15 -7.95 5.72
CA ARG A 536 22.77 -6.82 4.87
C ARG A 536 23.95 -6.44 3.96
N VAL A 537 23.68 -6.31 2.67
CA VAL A 537 24.66 -5.89 1.66
C VAL A 537 24.98 -4.41 1.76
N LEU A 538 23.96 -3.57 1.98
CA LEU A 538 24.06 -2.10 1.98
C LEU A 538 23.37 -1.53 3.21
N VAL A 539 24.05 -0.71 4.02
CA VAL A 539 23.44 -0.10 5.21
C VAL A 539 23.83 1.37 5.30
N GLY A 540 22.85 2.22 5.60
CA GLY A 540 23.10 3.60 6.02
C GLY A 540 23.02 3.69 7.54
N TRP A 541 24.12 4.05 8.18
CA TRP A 541 24.23 4.19 9.64
C TRP A 541 24.05 5.64 10.03
N ASP A 542 23.16 5.91 10.99
CA ASP A 542 23.03 7.22 11.61
C ASP A 542 23.80 7.20 12.92
N ILE A 543 24.80 8.07 13.03
CA ILE A 543 25.77 8.08 14.11
C ILE A 543 25.81 9.48 14.72
N ALA A 544 25.74 9.57 16.04
CA ALA A 544 26.04 10.79 16.78
C ALA A 544 27.49 10.75 17.26
N TRP A 545 28.17 11.88 17.24
CA TRP A 545 29.46 12.02 17.90
C TRP A 545 29.26 12.73 19.24
N THR A 546 29.49 11.99 20.32
CA THR A 546 29.29 12.43 21.71
C THR A 546 30.64 12.68 22.39
N PRO A 547 30.69 13.35 23.56
CA PRO A 547 31.92 13.50 24.33
C PRO A 547 32.65 12.17 24.61
N GLU A 548 31.89 11.08 24.78
CA GLU A 548 32.40 9.73 25.05
C GLU A 548 32.81 8.98 23.78
N GLY A 549 32.54 9.54 22.59
CA GLY A 549 32.85 8.95 21.29
C GLY A 549 31.64 8.75 20.37
N PRO A 550 31.81 8.07 19.23
CA PRO A 550 30.73 7.80 18.29
C PRO A 550 29.72 6.79 18.84
N VAL A 551 28.43 7.10 18.67
CA VAL A 551 27.32 6.27 19.13
C VAL A 551 26.35 6.03 17.97
N ILE A 552 26.07 4.76 17.66
CA ILE A 552 25.12 4.41 16.59
C ILE A 552 23.69 4.58 17.09
N LEU A 553 22.91 5.37 16.35
CA LEU A 553 21.52 5.70 16.66
C LEU A 553 20.55 4.73 15.96
N GLU A 554 20.80 4.43 14.68
CA GLU A 554 20.01 3.50 13.88
C GLU A 554 20.78 2.96 12.66
N GLY A 555 20.44 1.73 12.24
CA GLY A 555 20.90 1.12 11.00
C GLY A 555 19.78 0.98 9.97
N ASN A 556 19.91 1.61 8.80
CA ASN A 556 18.89 1.59 7.75
C ASN A 556 19.22 0.57 6.64
N SER A 557 18.49 -0.55 6.61
CA SER A 557 18.61 -1.61 5.59
C SER A 557 18.07 -1.23 4.20
N ASN A 558 17.37 -0.10 4.07
CA ASN A 558 16.92 0.42 2.79
C ASN A 558 17.29 1.90 2.68
N PRO A 559 18.61 2.22 2.71
CA PRO A 559 19.07 3.59 2.82
C PRO A 559 18.71 4.38 1.55
N ASP A 560 18.62 5.70 1.67
CA ASP A 560 18.24 6.56 0.55
C ASP A 560 19.45 6.97 -0.28
N VAL A 561 19.64 6.38 -1.46
CA VAL A 561 20.77 6.74 -2.33
C VAL A 561 20.68 8.15 -2.91
N SER A 562 19.50 8.80 -2.82
CA SER A 562 19.28 10.07 -3.51
C SER A 562 20.02 11.22 -2.83
N TYR A 563 19.91 11.32 -1.51
CA TYR A 563 20.48 12.45 -0.79
C TYR A 563 22.02 12.45 -0.81
N PHE A 564 22.67 11.28 -0.78
CA PHE A 564 24.13 11.18 -0.92
C PHE A 564 24.62 11.73 -2.25
N GLN A 565 24.03 11.28 -3.36
CA GLN A 565 24.35 11.78 -4.70
C GLN A 565 24.04 13.28 -4.85
N ARG A 566 23.05 13.77 -4.11
CA ARG A 566 22.72 15.19 -4.07
C ARG A 566 23.87 15.96 -3.44
N VAL A 567 24.23 15.66 -2.18
CA VAL A 567 25.22 16.44 -1.42
C VAL A 567 26.64 16.28 -1.97
N SER A 568 26.99 15.14 -2.55
CA SER A 568 28.31 14.92 -3.18
C SER A 568 28.42 15.41 -4.62
N ARG A 569 27.28 15.78 -5.23
CA ARG A 569 27.15 16.03 -6.69
C ARG A 569 27.73 14.92 -7.57
N THR A 570 27.86 13.72 -7.02
CA THR A 570 28.51 12.57 -7.66
C THR A 570 27.52 11.42 -7.76
N PRO A 571 27.23 10.88 -8.96
CA PRO A 571 26.32 9.76 -9.12
C PRO A 571 26.92 8.46 -8.56
N VAL A 572 26.07 7.49 -8.19
CA VAL A 572 26.54 6.22 -7.60
C VAL A 572 27.62 5.54 -8.45
N GLY A 573 27.45 5.51 -9.77
CA GLY A 573 28.41 4.87 -10.69
C GLY A 573 29.82 5.46 -10.70
N ARG A 574 30.01 6.67 -10.15
CA ARG A 574 31.30 7.36 -10.02
C ARG A 574 31.78 7.49 -8.58
N SER A 575 30.98 7.03 -7.63
CA SER A 575 31.31 7.01 -6.20
C SER A 575 32.01 5.71 -5.81
N PRO A 576 32.63 5.63 -4.61
CA PRO A 576 33.15 4.38 -4.06
C PRO A 576 32.10 3.25 -3.95
N LEU A 577 30.80 3.59 -3.89
CA LEU A 577 29.73 2.59 -3.90
C LEU A 577 29.57 1.88 -5.25
N GLY A 578 29.92 2.53 -6.36
CA GLY A 578 29.71 2.03 -7.72
C GLY A 578 30.28 0.63 -7.95
N PRO A 579 31.61 0.42 -7.77
CA PRO A 579 32.23 -0.89 -7.95
C PRO A 579 31.62 -1.98 -7.06
N LEU A 580 31.40 -1.69 -5.78
CA LEU A 580 30.84 -2.63 -4.81
C LEU A 580 29.41 -3.04 -5.19
N LEU A 581 28.56 -2.05 -5.48
CA LEU A 581 27.17 -2.30 -5.86
C LEU A 581 27.08 -3.03 -7.21
N ASN A 582 28.02 -2.79 -8.14
CA ASN A 582 28.06 -3.47 -9.42
C ASN A 582 28.30 -4.98 -9.28
N VAL A 583 29.09 -5.42 -8.29
CA VAL A 583 29.29 -6.85 -7.96
C VAL A 583 27.95 -7.48 -7.55
N HIS A 584 27.20 -6.83 -6.66
CA HIS A 584 25.92 -7.35 -6.17
C HIS A 584 24.83 -7.31 -7.24
N LEU A 585 24.79 -6.28 -8.07
CA LEU A 585 23.93 -6.25 -9.27
C LEU A 585 24.34 -7.34 -10.27
N GLY A 586 25.63 -7.65 -10.36
CA GLY A 586 26.23 -8.85 -10.96
C GLY A 586 25.50 -10.13 -10.59
N ALA A 587 25.62 -10.48 -9.31
CA ALA A 587 24.99 -11.67 -8.74
C ALA A 587 23.46 -11.66 -8.91
N LEU A 588 22.82 -10.50 -8.74
CA LEU A 588 21.38 -10.37 -8.93
C LEU A 588 20.97 -10.62 -10.39
N THR A 589 21.69 -10.08 -11.38
CA THR A 589 21.44 -10.33 -12.80
C THR A 589 21.52 -11.83 -13.10
N ALA A 590 22.57 -12.51 -12.66
CA ALA A 590 22.75 -13.94 -12.89
C ALA A 590 21.59 -14.76 -12.29
N LYS A 591 21.20 -14.46 -11.05
CA LYS A 591 20.09 -15.11 -10.34
C LYS A 591 18.75 -14.90 -11.06
N LEU A 592 18.46 -13.69 -11.51
CA LEU A 592 17.21 -13.37 -12.21
C LEU A 592 17.12 -14.03 -13.59
N LEU A 593 18.22 -14.09 -14.32
CA LEU A 593 18.29 -14.79 -15.60
C LEU A 593 18.10 -16.30 -15.44
N ASP A 594 18.74 -16.92 -14.45
CA ASP A 594 18.55 -18.35 -14.14
C ASP A 594 17.10 -18.65 -13.74
N GLN A 595 16.50 -17.82 -12.86
CA GLN A 595 15.09 -17.95 -12.50
C GLN A 595 14.17 -17.89 -13.72
N THR A 596 14.39 -16.91 -14.61
CA THR A 596 13.61 -16.74 -15.84
C THR A 596 13.76 -17.94 -16.78
N ALA A 597 14.99 -18.44 -16.94
CA ALA A 597 15.26 -19.62 -17.76
C ALA A 597 14.57 -20.88 -17.21
N ARG A 598 14.56 -21.07 -15.88
CA ARG A 598 13.86 -22.19 -15.23
C ARG A 598 12.34 -22.09 -15.35
N GLU A 599 11.78 -20.89 -15.25
CA GLU A 599 10.34 -20.65 -15.44
C GLU A 599 9.91 -20.95 -16.88
N GLN A 600 10.77 -20.67 -17.87
CA GLN A 600 10.49 -20.91 -19.29
C GLN A 600 10.76 -22.34 -19.76
N ARG A 601 11.70 -23.07 -19.13
CA ARG A 601 12.13 -24.42 -19.58
C ARG A 601 11.30 -25.58 -19.04
N ARG A 602 10.48 -25.43 -18.00
CA ARG A 602 9.85 -26.59 -17.34
C ARG A 602 8.77 -27.24 -18.22
N PRO A 603 8.98 -28.49 -18.72
CA PRO A 603 7.89 -29.28 -19.27
C PRO A 603 7.01 -29.82 -18.13
N ASP A 604 5.75 -30.11 -18.47
CA ASP A 604 4.66 -30.51 -17.57
C ASP A 604 4.90 -31.87 -16.85
N ALA A 605 6.02 -32.55 -17.08
CA ALA A 605 6.25 -33.93 -16.63
C ALA A 605 6.83 -34.07 -15.21
N ASP A 606 7.59 -33.10 -14.71
CA ASP A 606 8.38 -33.28 -13.47
C ASP A 606 7.96 -32.30 -12.35
N ARG A 607 6.84 -32.61 -11.70
CA ARG A 607 6.46 -32.21 -10.33
C ARG A 607 5.04 -32.67 -10.03
N ARG A 608 4.88 -33.91 -9.54
CA ARG A 608 3.60 -34.41 -9.02
C ARG A 608 3.23 -33.85 -7.63
N ASP A 609 4.14 -33.14 -6.94
CA ASP A 609 3.94 -32.82 -5.50
C ASP A 609 3.75 -31.34 -5.12
N ALA A 610 3.59 -30.42 -6.08
CA ALA A 610 3.28 -29.02 -5.74
C ALA A 610 1.78 -28.73 -5.90
N LYS A 611 1.00 -28.97 -4.84
CA LYS A 611 -0.39 -28.49 -4.76
C LYS A 611 -0.41 -26.97 -5.01
N PRO A 612 -1.18 -26.46 -5.99
CA PRO A 612 -1.32 -25.02 -6.17
C PRO A 612 -2.04 -24.44 -4.95
N GLY A 613 -1.36 -23.60 -4.18
CA GLY A 613 -1.94 -22.95 -3.01
C GLY A 613 -3.08 -22.00 -3.41
N PRO A 614 -4.21 -21.97 -2.67
CA PRO A 614 -5.39 -21.16 -2.97
C PRO A 614 -5.20 -19.62 -2.80
N ARG A 615 -3.96 -19.13 -2.72
CA ARG A 615 -3.64 -17.75 -2.33
C ARG A 615 -3.57 -16.75 -3.49
N SER A 616 -3.29 -17.17 -4.73
CA SER A 616 -3.07 -16.23 -5.84
C SER A 616 -4.37 -15.65 -6.42
N PHE A 617 -5.43 -16.45 -6.50
CA PHE A 617 -6.73 -16.01 -6.99
C PHE A 617 -7.44 -15.10 -5.96
N VAL A 618 -7.32 -15.44 -4.68
CA VAL A 618 -7.85 -14.63 -3.56
C VAL A 618 -7.13 -13.28 -3.47
N ALA A 619 -5.82 -13.21 -3.70
CA ALA A 619 -5.06 -11.96 -3.68
C ALA A 619 -5.39 -11.03 -4.86
N ALA A 620 -5.61 -11.59 -6.06
CA ALA A 620 -6.02 -10.83 -7.23
C ALA A 620 -7.46 -10.29 -7.08
N LYS A 621 -8.38 -11.15 -6.59
CA LYS A 621 -9.74 -10.75 -6.23
C LYS A 621 -9.76 -9.66 -5.15
N LEU A 622 -8.97 -9.81 -4.08
CA LEU A 622 -8.81 -8.79 -3.04
C LEU A 622 -8.19 -7.49 -3.56
N ALA A 623 -7.42 -7.50 -4.64
CA ALA A 623 -6.85 -6.30 -5.22
C ALA A 623 -7.89 -5.51 -6.05
N VAL A 624 -8.73 -6.23 -6.81
CA VAL A 624 -9.86 -5.66 -7.55
C VAL A 624 -10.96 -5.19 -6.59
N ASP A 625 -11.31 -6.00 -5.59
CA ASP A 625 -12.29 -5.63 -4.56
C ASP A 625 -11.79 -4.41 -3.76
N ARG A 626 -10.50 -4.35 -3.37
CA ARG A 626 -9.93 -3.18 -2.69
C ARG A 626 -9.88 -1.92 -3.56
N PHE A 627 -9.77 -2.07 -4.88
CA PHE A 627 -9.81 -0.94 -5.82
C PHE A 627 -11.20 -0.27 -5.84
N PHE A 628 -12.27 -1.08 -5.86
CA PHE A 628 -13.65 -0.60 -5.77
C PHE A 628 -14.04 -0.16 -4.35
N GLU A 629 -13.47 -0.76 -3.30
CA GLU A 629 -13.85 -0.46 -1.92
C GLU A 629 -13.10 0.74 -1.31
N ARG A 630 -11.84 1.03 -1.69
CA ARG A 630 -10.96 1.96 -0.93
C ARG A 630 -10.34 3.12 -1.72
N GLY A 631 -10.63 3.27 -3.02
CA GLY A 631 -10.07 4.32 -3.89
C GLY A 631 -11.06 5.42 -4.35
N ILE A 632 -10.78 6.07 -5.48
CA ILE A 632 -11.74 6.97 -6.18
C ILE A 632 -13.04 6.21 -6.48
N GLY A 633 -12.94 4.92 -6.82
CA GLY A 633 -14.08 4.02 -6.99
C GLY A 633 -14.91 3.83 -5.71
N GLY A 634 -14.29 3.82 -4.53
CA GLY A 634 -15.01 3.74 -3.24
C GLY A 634 -15.76 5.02 -2.90
N ARG A 635 -15.17 6.19 -3.21
CA ARG A 635 -15.84 7.50 -3.12
C ARG A 635 -16.98 7.60 -4.13
N ALA A 636 -16.77 7.22 -5.39
CA ALA A 636 -17.82 7.21 -6.41
C ALA A 636 -18.94 6.20 -6.11
N ALA A 637 -18.61 5.00 -5.66
CA ALA A 637 -19.58 3.99 -5.22
C ALA A 637 -20.37 4.46 -3.98
N GLY A 638 -19.72 5.21 -3.09
CA GLY A 638 -20.37 5.90 -1.99
C GLY A 638 -21.38 6.94 -2.46
N THR A 639 -20.95 7.88 -3.31
CA THR A 639 -21.83 8.92 -3.89
C THR A 639 -23.01 8.30 -4.64
N LEU A 640 -22.79 7.25 -5.43
CA LEU A 640 -23.85 6.52 -6.12
C LEU A 640 -24.81 5.83 -5.15
N ALA A 641 -24.32 5.28 -4.04
CA ALA A 641 -25.18 4.71 -3.01
C ALA A 641 -26.04 5.78 -2.32
N ASP A 642 -25.49 6.98 -2.09
CA ASP A 642 -26.22 8.10 -1.47
C ASP A 642 -27.28 8.66 -2.42
N MET A 643 -26.97 8.77 -3.72
CA MET A 643 -27.94 9.14 -4.75
C MET A 643 -29.09 8.12 -4.84
N ARG A 644 -28.78 6.82 -4.75
CA ARG A 644 -29.79 5.75 -4.73
C ARG A 644 -30.63 5.81 -3.46
N PHE A 645 -30.03 6.04 -2.30
CA PHE A 645 -30.75 6.22 -1.04
C PHE A 645 -31.66 7.44 -1.10
N ALA A 646 -31.15 8.60 -1.55
CA ALA A 646 -31.94 9.82 -1.69
C ALA A 646 -33.14 9.62 -2.65
N ARG A 647 -32.95 8.89 -3.75
CA ARG A 647 -34.03 8.54 -4.68
C ARG A 647 -35.04 7.58 -4.04
N TRP A 648 -34.58 6.54 -3.36
CA TRP A 648 -35.43 5.55 -2.70
C TRP A 648 -36.24 6.19 -1.55
N ARG A 649 -35.63 7.11 -0.79
CA ARG A 649 -36.26 7.85 0.30
C ARG A 649 -37.36 8.82 -0.18
N ARG A 650 -37.32 9.30 -1.42
CA ARG A 650 -38.44 10.06 -2.00
C ARG A 650 -39.71 9.21 -2.13
N ALA A 651 -39.54 7.91 -2.42
CA ALA A 651 -40.65 6.96 -2.49
C ALA A 651 -40.99 6.33 -1.13
N ASN A 652 -40.13 6.52 -0.10
CA ASN A 652 -40.30 5.99 1.25
C ASN A 652 -40.01 7.09 2.29
N PRO A 653 -40.92 8.08 2.46
CA PRO A 653 -40.73 9.17 3.41
C PRO A 653 -40.57 8.65 4.84
N GLY A 654 -39.62 9.20 5.59
CA GLY A 654 -39.36 8.77 6.99
C GLY A 654 -38.47 7.53 7.14
N ALA A 655 -38.21 6.77 6.07
CA ALA A 655 -37.35 5.58 6.12
C ALA A 655 -35.88 5.94 6.36
N THR A 656 -35.20 5.09 7.14
CA THR A 656 -33.79 5.20 7.53
C THR A 656 -32.87 4.57 6.49
N TYR A 657 -31.56 4.81 6.61
CA TYR A 657 -30.57 4.12 5.78
C TYR A 657 -30.55 2.61 6.05
N ALA A 658 -30.87 2.20 7.28
CA ALA A 658 -30.99 0.79 7.63
C ALA A 658 -32.12 0.10 6.85
N ASP A 659 -33.27 0.76 6.68
CA ASP A 659 -34.41 0.26 5.88
C ASP A 659 -34.02 0.13 4.40
N PHE A 660 -33.26 1.08 3.88
CA PHE A 660 -32.74 1.02 2.51
C PHE A 660 -31.75 -0.14 2.31
N TYR A 661 -30.86 -0.37 3.28
CA TYR A 661 -29.91 -1.48 3.25
C TYR A 661 -30.64 -2.83 3.28
N ALA A 662 -31.59 -2.98 4.19
CA ALA A 662 -32.49 -4.12 4.34
C ALA A 662 -33.26 -4.43 3.03
N HIS A 663 -33.88 -3.42 2.43
CA HIS A 663 -34.61 -3.55 1.16
C HIS A 663 -33.71 -4.08 0.04
N ARG A 664 -32.50 -3.54 -0.11
CA ARG A 664 -31.53 -4.02 -1.11
C ARG A 664 -31.04 -5.43 -0.85
N ALA A 665 -30.78 -5.77 0.41
CA ALA A 665 -30.32 -7.11 0.77
C ALA A 665 -31.39 -8.16 0.49
N THR A 666 -32.65 -7.84 0.79
CA THR A 666 -33.82 -8.70 0.53
C THR A 666 -34.03 -8.92 -0.97
N LEU A 667 -34.06 -7.85 -1.79
CA LEU A 667 -34.17 -7.96 -3.25
C LEU A 667 -33.04 -8.80 -3.88
N ARG A 668 -31.83 -8.69 -3.34
CA ARG A 668 -30.68 -9.49 -3.80
C ARG A 668 -30.88 -10.97 -3.51
N LEU A 669 -31.40 -11.31 -2.33
CA LEU A 669 -31.70 -12.68 -1.92
C LEU A 669 -32.90 -13.27 -2.68
N GLU A 670 -33.91 -12.47 -3.02
CA GLU A 670 -35.05 -12.91 -3.87
C GLU A 670 -34.61 -13.27 -5.30
N ARG A 671 -33.59 -12.58 -5.81
CA ARG A 671 -33.01 -12.82 -7.15
C ARG A 671 -31.94 -13.92 -7.18
N GLY A 672 -31.82 -14.73 -6.12
CA GLY A 672 -30.85 -15.82 -6.04
C GLY A 672 -29.39 -15.39 -5.78
N GLY A 673 -29.14 -14.13 -5.39
CA GLY A 673 -27.79 -13.63 -5.11
C GLY A 673 -27.26 -14.04 -3.72
N ALA A 674 -25.93 -14.19 -3.60
CA ALA A 674 -25.28 -14.53 -2.33
C ALA A 674 -25.26 -13.37 -1.32
N HIS A 675 -25.30 -13.69 -0.01
CA HIS A 675 -25.08 -12.74 1.10
C HIS A 675 -23.84 -13.12 1.93
N LYS A 676 -23.06 -12.12 2.39
CA LYS A 676 -21.74 -12.33 3.03
C LYS A 676 -21.79 -13.23 4.28
N THR A 677 -22.90 -13.25 5.00
CA THR A 677 -23.10 -14.05 6.23
C THR A 677 -23.91 -15.33 6.02
N LEU A 678 -24.73 -15.42 4.96
CA LEU A 678 -25.62 -16.57 4.71
C LEU A 678 -25.08 -17.54 3.63
N GLY A 679 -24.02 -17.16 2.90
CA GLY A 679 -23.47 -18.00 1.82
C GLY A 679 -24.40 -18.08 0.59
N LEU A 680 -24.00 -18.88 -0.40
CA LEU A 680 -24.86 -19.27 -1.53
C LEU A 680 -25.80 -20.37 -1.02
N ARG A 681 -27.10 -20.11 -0.91
CA ARG A 681 -28.09 -21.21 -0.88
C ARG A 681 -28.26 -21.70 -2.32
N HIS A 682 -28.15 -23.00 -2.53
CA HIS A 682 -28.40 -23.66 -3.82
C HIS A 682 -29.74 -23.22 -4.41
N TYR A 683 -29.73 -22.36 -5.43
CA TYR A 683 -30.78 -22.28 -6.44
C TYR A 683 -30.18 -21.93 -7.81
N ARG A 684 -30.25 -22.92 -8.71
CA ARG A 684 -29.81 -23.03 -10.12
C ARG A 684 -28.31 -22.84 -10.40
N ALA A 685 -27.72 -23.94 -10.88
CA ALA A 685 -26.35 -24.06 -11.33
C ALA A 685 -26.11 -23.23 -12.60
N ASP A 686 -25.13 -22.32 -12.54
CA ASP A 686 -24.47 -21.74 -13.71
C ASP A 686 -23.21 -22.59 -13.98
N PRO A 687 -23.03 -23.20 -15.18
CA PRO A 687 -21.96 -24.16 -15.45
C PRO A 687 -20.53 -23.62 -15.30
N LEU A 688 -20.35 -22.29 -15.26
CA LEU A 688 -19.05 -21.63 -15.14
C LEU A 688 -18.58 -21.37 -13.70
N PHE A 689 -19.46 -21.52 -12.70
CA PHE A 689 -19.17 -21.21 -11.30
C PHE A 689 -19.56 -22.38 -10.39
N ALA A 690 -18.73 -23.43 -10.38
CA ALA A 690 -18.91 -24.57 -9.48
C ALA A 690 -18.92 -24.13 -8.00
N SER A 691 -20.00 -24.52 -7.31
CA SER A 691 -20.37 -24.15 -5.95
C SER A 691 -19.42 -24.69 -4.88
N VAL A 692 -18.91 -23.81 -4.02
CA VAL A 692 -18.44 -24.19 -2.69
C VAL A 692 -19.67 -24.50 -1.85
N THR A 693 -19.90 -25.78 -1.56
CA THR A 693 -20.82 -26.20 -0.50
C THR A 693 -20.27 -25.67 0.83
N HIS A 694 -20.99 -24.77 1.48
CA HIS A 694 -20.56 -24.28 2.80
C HIS A 694 -21.14 -25.17 3.90
N GLU A 695 -20.28 -25.97 4.52
CA GLU A 695 -20.59 -26.74 5.72
C GLU A 695 -20.95 -25.81 6.90
N THR A 696 -21.97 -26.18 7.68
CA THR A 696 -22.41 -25.53 8.93
C THR A 696 -21.24 -25.22 9.89
N ALA A 697 -20.18 -26.03 9.86
CA ALA A 697 -18.95 -25.83 10.61
C ALA A 697 -18.22 -24.50 10.27
N GLN A 698 -18.17 -24.11 8.99
CA GLN A 698 -17.54 -22.84 8.59
C GLN A 698 -18.35 -21.61 9.03
N PHE A 699 -19.68 -21.72 9.04
CA PHE A 699 -20.58 -20.67 9.52
C PHE A 699 -20.43 -20.45 11.04
N SER A 700 -20.42 -21.55 11.81
CA SER A 700 -20.21 -21.54 13.26
C SER A 700 -18.84 -20.96 13.65
N ASN A 701 -17.77 -21.38 12.98
CA ASN A 701 -16.39 -20.96 13.28
C ASN A 701 -16.17 -19.44 13.11
N ARG A 702 -16.82 -18.80 12.11
CA ARG A 702 -16.70 -17.34 11.91
C ARG A 702 -17.39 -16.50 12.99
N GLY A 703 -18.38 -17.05 13.69
CA GLY A 703 -19.05 -16.39 14.81
C GLY A 703 -18.29 -16.54 16.13
N ARG A 704 -17.60 -17.67 16.31
CA ARG A 704 -16.95 -18.05 17.56
C ARG A 704 -15.89 -17.06 18.04
N ARG A 705 -15.16 -16.39 17.15
CA ARG A 705 -14.19 -15.35 17.53
C ARG A 705 -14.82 -14.20 18.30
N TYR A 706 -16.02 -13.76 17.89
CA TYR A 706 -16.72 -12.67 18.56
C TYR A 706 -17.27 -13.13 19.90
N PHE A 707 -17.83 -14.34 19.95
CA PHE A 707 -18.33 -14.94 21.19
C PHE A 707 -17.24 -15.10 22.26
N ARG A 708 -16.04 -15.57 21.88
CA ARG A 708 -14.91 -15.74 22.83
C ARG A 708 -14.59 -14.47 23.61
N TRP A 709 -14.67 -13.29 22.99
CA TRP A 709 -14.42 -12.03 23.69
C TRP A 709 -15.33 -11.82 24.91
N PHE A 710 -16.58 -12.30 24.82
CA PHE A 710 -17.55 -12.26 25.92
C PHE A 710 -17.34 -13.42 26.91
N GLU A 711 -17.06 -14.61 26.40
CA GLU A 711 -16.77 -15.83 27.18
C GLU A 711 -15.56 -15.65 28.11
N ASP A 712 -14.51 -14.99 27.62
CA ASP A 712 -13.30 -14.70 28.40
C ASP A 712 -13.49 -13.56 29.43
N ARG A 713 -14.73 -13.09 29.63
CA ARG A 713 -15.09 -11.97 30.50
C ARG A 713 -16.31 -12.32 31.36
N ALA A 714 -17.12 -11.32 31.68
CA ALA A 714 -18.20 -11.41 32.65
C ALA A 714 -19.47 -12.14 32.16
N LEU A 715 -19.46 -12.77 30.98
CA LEU A 715 -20.63 -13.48 30.45
C LEU A 715 -20.99 -14.66 31.36
N ARG A 716 -22.27 -14.77 31.72
CA ARG A 716 -22.81 -15.88 32.50
C ARG A 716 -24.07 -16.44 31.82
N SER A 717 -24.36 -17.71 32.05
CA SER A 717 -25.51 -18.39 31.46
C SER A 717 -26.86 -17.84 31.96
N ASP A 718 -26.91 -17.25 33.15
CA ASP A 718 -28.11 -16.65 33.76
C ASP A 718 -28.40 -15.22 33.26
N MET A 719 -27.54 -14.62 32.43
CA MET A 719 -27.75 -13.27 31.91
C MET A 719 -28.85 -13.21 30.85
N VAL A 720 -29.64 -12.14 30.85
CA VAL A 720 -30.50 -11.78 29.71
C VAL A 720 -29.66 -11.00 28.71
N CYS A 721 -29.52 -11.52 27.48
CA CYS A 721 -28.69 -10.93 26.43
C CYS A 721 -29.52 -10.49 25.23
N VAL A 722 -29.31 -9.25 24.80
CA VAL A 722 -29.88 -8.68 23.56
C VAL A 722 -28.81 -8.59 22.49
N ASP A 723 -29.02 -9.25 21.36
CA ASP A 723 -28.23 -9.17 20.13
C ASP A 723 -28.87 -8.15 19.19
N TYR A 724 -28.43 -6.88 19.27
CA TYR A 724 -28.94 -5.79 18.46
C TYR A 724 -28.27 -5.79 17.08
N GLY A 725 -29.02 -6.19 16.06
CA GLY A 725 -28.55 -6.55 14.72
C GLY A 725 -28.05 -8.00 14.65
N CYS A 726 -28.88 -8.95 15.10
CA CYS A 726 -28.50 -10.37 15.21
C CYS A 726 -28.19 -11.05 13.87
N GLY A 727 -28.64 -10.46 12.77
CA GLY A 727 -28.45 -10.91 11.40
C GLY A 727 -28.84 -12.36 11.24
N SER A 728 -27.93 -13.15 10.64
CA SER A 728 -28.14 -14.57 10.40
C SER A 728 -27.93 -15.47 11.63
N LEU A 729 -27.87 -14.92 12.85
CA LEU A 729 -27.50 -15.63 14.08
C LEU A 729 -26.08 -16.21 14.06
N ARG A 730 -25.18 -15.63 13.25
CA ARG A 730 -23.78 -16.09 13.14
C ARG A 730 -23.07 -16.07 14.48
N VAL A 731 -23.23 -14.98 15.24
CA VAL A 731 -22.68 -14.84 16.60
C VAL A 731 -23.70 -15.35 17.62
N GLY A 732 -24.97 -14.95 17.47
CA GLY A 732 -26.09 -15.33 18.34
C GLY A 732 -26.20 -16.81 18.66
N GLN A 733 -25.90 -17.70 17.71
CA GLN A 733 -25.92 -19.15 17.95
C GLN A 733 -25.03 -19.64 19.09
N HIS A 734 -23.96 -18.92 19.43
CA HIS A 734 -23.07 -19.30 20.53
C HIS A 734 -23.66 -18.83 21.86
N PHE A 735 -24.29 -17.65 21.87
CA PHE A 735 -25.07 -17.17 23.01
C PHE A 735 -26.29 -18.06 23.29
N ILE A 736 -27.05 -18.45 22.26
CA ILE A 736 -28.21 -19.36 22.40
C ILE A 736 -27.78 -20.68 23.07
N ARG A 737 -26.61 -21.22 22.72
CA ARG A 737 -26.10 -22.46 23.35
C ARG A 737 -25.66 -22.24 24.79
N HIS A 738 -25.01 -21.11 25.08
CA HIS A 738 -24.43 -20.80 26.39
C HIS A 738 -25.48 -20.38 27.43
N LEU A 739 -26.50 -19.61 27.03
CA LEU A 739 -27.49 -19.05 27.93
C LEU A 739 -28.55 -20.09 28.35
N GLU A 740 -29.15 -19.85 29.50
CA GLU A 740 -30.34 -20.57 29.95
C GLU A 740 -31.54 -20.32 29.01
N PRO A 741 -32.54 -21.23 28.98
CA PRO A 741 -33.72 -21.07 28.14
C PRO A 741 -34.43 -19.71 28.32
N GLY A 742 -34.80 -19.07 27.19
CA GLY A 742 -35.56 -17.82 27.17
C GLY A 742 -34.75 -16.55 27.47
N ARG A 743 -33.42 -16.64 27.57
CA ARG A 743 -32.54 -15.50 27.90
C ARG A 743 -31.86 -14.83 26.71
N TYR A 744 -32.01 -15.38 25.51
CA TYR A 744 -31.51 -14.76 24.27
C TYR A 744 -32.61 -13.98 23.55
N ILE A 745 -32.35 -12.72 23.24
CA ILE A 745 -33.22 -11.81 22.47
C ILE A 745 -32.42 -11.33 21.26
N GLY A 746 -32.80 -11.72 20.04
CA GLY A 746 -32.19 -11.23 18.81
C GLY A 746 -33.10 -10.26 18.07
N LEU A 747 -32.61 -9.06 17.77
CA LEU A 747 -33.34 -8.05 17.03
C LEU A 747 -32.60 -7.72 15.74
N ASP A 748 -33.29 -7.64 14.60
CA ASP A 748 -32.70 -7.20 13.34
C ASP A 748 -33.67 -6.33 12.53
N VAL A 749 -33.21 -5.59 11.53
CA VAL A 749 -34.06 -4.73 10.72
C VAL A 749 -35.03 -5.51 9.82
N VAL A 750 -34.74 -6.78 9.54
CA VAL A 750 -35.61 -7.67 8.74
C VAL A 750 -35.66 -9.07 9.33
N ASP A 751 -36.85 -9.67 9.32
CA ASP A 751 -37.09 -11.01 9.85
C ASP A 751 -36.37 -12.15 9.10
N ARG A 752 -36.15 -11.97 7.79
CA ARG A 752 -35.60 -12.97 6.89
C ARG A 752 -34.23 -13.47 7.34
N PHE A 753 -33.37 -12.59 7.84
CA PHE A 753 -32.00 -12.97 8.19
C PHE A 753 -31.96 -13.99 9.32
N PHE A 754 -32.69 -13.74 10.42
CA PHE A 754 -32.67 -14.67 11.55
C PHE A 754 -33.53 -15.90 11.30
N ARG A 755 -34.60 -15.83 10.46
CA ARG A 755 -35.33 -17.02 10.01
C ARG A 755 -34.43 -18.00 9.27
N ASP A 756 -33.61 -17.48 8.35
CA ASP A 756 -32.61 -18.30 7.65
C ASP A 756 -31.55 -18.82 8.62
N GLY A 757 -31.13 -18.01 9.59
CA GLY A 757 -30.22 -18.41 10.66
C GLY A 757 -30.72 -19.58 11.51
N LEU A 758 -32.02 -19.58 11.87
CA LEU A 758 -32.64 -20.65 12.67
C LEU A 758 -32.54 -22.02 11.97
N THR A 759 -32.65 -22.07 10.65
CA THR A 759 -32.52 -23.32 9.88
C THR A 759 -31.15 -23.99 10.04
N LEU A 760 -30.14 -23.24 10.50
CA LEU A 760 -28.77 -23.73 10.71
C LEU A 760 -28.52 -24.23 12.15
N LEU A 761 -29.43 -23.98 13.10
CA LEU A 761 -29.25 -24.32 14.52
C LEU A 761 -29.79 -25.69 14.92
N GLY A 762 -30.68 -26.26 14.11
CA GLY A 762 -31.42 -27.49 14.41
C GLY A 762 -32.66 -27.21 15.28
N PRO A 763 -33.80 -27.89 15.03
CA PRO A 763 -35.07 -27.61 15.71
C PRO A 763 -35.04 -27.94 17.21
N GLU A 764 -34.27 -28.93 17.64
CA GLU A 764 -34.15 -29.35 19.04
C GLU A 764 -33.57 -28.23 19.93
N LEU A 765 -32.46 -27.63 19.50
CA LEU A 765 -31.81 -26.53 20.23
C LEU A 765 -32.71 -25.30 20.33
N VAL A 766 -33.48 -25.01 19.29
CA VAL A 766 -34.42 -23.88 19.27
C VAL A 766 -35.58 -24.12 20.24
N ALA A 767 -36.12 -25.35 20.27
CA ALA A 767 -37.19 -25.73 21.20
C ALA A 767 -36.72 -25.72 22.66
N GLU A 768 -35.49 -26.16 22.93
CA GLU A 768 -34.87 -26.15 24.25
C GLU A 768 -34.60 -24.73 24.73
N LYS A 769 -33.90 -23.93 23.92
CA LYS A 769 -33.38 -22.62 24.34
C LYS A 769 -34.37 -21.48 24.20
N ARG A 770 -35.44 -21.66 23.42
CA ARG A 770 -36.55 -20.71 23.22
C ARG A 770 -36.07 -19.25 22.98
N PRO A 771 -35.21 -19.00 21.98
CA PRO A 771 -34.74 -17.64 21.68
C PRO A 771 -35.90 -16.76 21.22
N TYR A 772 -35.96 -15.51 21.69
CA TYR A 772 -36.88 -14.50 21.16
C TYR A 772 -36.24 -13.79 19.96
N LEU A 773 -36.94 -13.72 18.84
CA LEU A 773 -36.45 -13.07 17.62
C LEU A 773 -37.53 -12.17 17.02
N SER A 774 -37.17 -10.92 16.73
CA SER A 774 -38.11 -9.94 16.16
C SER A 774 -37.41 -8.96 15.23
N ALA A 775 -38.18 -8.37 14.31
CA ALA A 775 -37.75 -7.17 13.62
C ALA A 775 -37.64 -6.01 14.64
N ILE A 776 -36.72 -5.06 14.42
CA ILE A 776 -36.54 -3.87 15.26
C ILE A 776 -37.68 -2.90 14.98
N ASP A 777 -38.51 -2.69 16.00
CA ASP A 777 -39.61 -1.73 16.03
C ASP A 777 -39.85 -1.25 17.48
N ALA A 778 -40.80 -0.33 17.69
CA ALA A 778 -41.05 0.19 19.02
C ALA A 778 -41.49 -0.89 20.03
N ALA A 779 -42.30 -1.87 19.59
CA ALA A 779 -42.83 -2.92 20.45
C ALA A 779 -41.73 -3.91 20.90
N SER A 780 -40.83 -4.30 20.00
CA SER A 780 -39.72 -5.21 20.29
C SER A 780 -38.64 -4.57 21.15
N LEU A 781 -38.36 -3.27 20.96
CA LEU A 781 -37.46 -2.51 21.83
C LEU A 781 -38.04 -2.37 23.24
N GLU A 782 -39.33 -2.06 23.36
CA GLU A 782 -40.00 -1.98 24.65
C GLU A 782 -40.04 -3.35 25.34
N PHE A 783 -40.33 -4.43 24.60
CA PHE A 783 -40.25 -5.79 25.10
C PHE A 783 -38.84 -6.11 25.63
N ALA A 784 -37.79 -5.83 24.85
CA ALA A 784 -36.41 -6.08 25.27
C ALA A 784 -36.05 -5.28 26.53
N ALA A 785 -36.44 -4.00 26.61
CA ALA A 785 -36.22 -3.16 27.79
C ALA A 785 -36.92 -3.73 29.04
N ARG A 786 -38.17 -4.18 28.93
CA ARG A 786 -38.94 -4.79 30.03
C ARG A 786 -38.34 -6.11 30.53
N ARG A 787 -37.54 -6.79 29.70
CA ARG A 787 -36.80 -8.00 30.11
C ARG A 787 -35.57 -7.68 30.97
N ASN A 788 -35.26 -6.38 31.16
CA ASN A 788 -34.17 -5.86 31.98
C ASN A 788 -32.82 -6.54 31.65
N PRO A 789 -32.29 -6.31 30.43
CA PRO A 789 -31.13 -7.04 29.94
C PRO A 789 -29.87 -6.73 30.74
N ASP A 790 -29.06 -7.75 31.03
CA ASP A 790 -27.74 -7.60 31.63
C ASP A 790 -26.70 -7.15 30.59
N LEU A 791 -26.81 -7.69 29.37
CA LEU A 791 -25.91 -7.44 28.26
C LEU A 791 -26.70 -7.10 27.00
N ILE A 792 -26.37 -5.97 26.38
CA ILE A 792 -26.79 -5.64 25.02
C ILE A 792 -25.53 -5.64 24.17
N TYR A 793 -25.49 -6.38 23.08
CA TYR A 793 -24.33 -6.36 22.19
C TYR A 793 -24.74 -6.13 20.75
N SER A 794 -23.86 -5.47 20.01
CA SER A 794 -24.05 -5.18 18.59
C SER A 794 -22.75 -5.44 17.85
N THR A 795 -22.78 -6.43 16.96
CA THR A 795 -21.58 -6.90 16.26
C THR A 795 -21.67 -6.66 14.77
N ALA A 796 -20.72 -5.90 14.22
CA ALA A 796 -20.65 -5.55 12.79
C ALA A 796 -21.86 -4.76 12.25
N VAL A 797 -22.63 -4.11 13.13
CA VAL A 797 -23.77 -3.25 12.76
C VAL A 797 -23.33 -1.79 12.64
N LEU A 798 -22.57 -1.25 13.62
CA LEU A 798 -22.23 0.18 13.67
C LEU A 798 -21.49 0.65 12.41
N GLN A 799 -20.69 -0.22 11.79
CA GLN A 799 -20.02 0.09 10.52
C GLN A 799 -21.01 0.36 9.36
N HIS A 800 -22.28 0.02 9.48
CA HIS A 800 -23.33 0.26 8.47
C HIS A 800 -24.24 1.46 8.83
N VAL A 801 -23.97 2.14 9.96
CA VAL A 801 -24.77 3.27 10.45
C VAL A 801 -24.15 4.58 9.95
N PRO A 802 -24.87 5.39 9.16
CA PRO A 802 -24.36 6.69 8.74
C PRO A 802 -24.16 7.66 9.91
N PRO A 803 -23.23 8.64 9.81
CA PRO A 803 -22.99 9.60 10.88
C PRO A 803 -24.22 10.40 11.36
N ALA A 804 -25.21 10.58 10.48
CA ALA A 804 -26.46 11.27 10.79
C ALA A 804 -27.46 10.44 11.60
N GLU A 805 -27.29 9.11 11.64
CA GLU A 805 -28.21 8.17 12.32
C GLU A 805 -27.61 7.58 13.61
N LEU A 806 -26.41 8.05 14.02
CA LEU A 806 -25.75 7.57 15.24
C LEU A 806 -26.60 7.79 16.49
N ASP A 807 -27.27 8.94 16.59
CA ASP A 807 -28.10 9.29 17.77
C ASP A 807 -29.31 8.35 17.88
N ALA A 808 -29.95 8.00 16.75
CA ALA A 808 -31.04 7.03 16.73
C ALA A 808 -30.56 5.61 17.07
N TYR A 809 -29.41 5.20 16.52
CA TYR A 809 -28.80 3.90 16.79
C TYR A 809 -28.44 3.73 18.27
N PHE A 810 -27.76 4.71 18.87
CA PHE A 810 -27.41 4.67 20.29
C PHE A 810 -28.64 4.86 21.17
N GLY A 811 -29.62 5.68 20.75
CA GLY A 811 -30.89 5.85 21.45
C GLY A 811 -31.65 4.52 21.62
N ALA A 812 -31.70 3.68 20.58
CA ALA A 812 -32.32 2.36 20.68
C ALA A 812 -31.59 1.43 21.67
N ILE A 813 -30.26 1.41 21.65
CA ILE A 813 -29.46 0.59 22.59
C ILE A 813 -29.62 1.10 24.03
N VAL A 814 -29.45 2.41 24.25
CA VAL A 814 -29.50 3.05 25.56
C VAL A 814 -30.91 3.01 26.15
N GLY A 815 -31.94 3.07 25.31
CA GLY A 815 -33.35 2.93 25.72
C GLY A 815 -33.69 1.56 26.30
N MET A 816 -32.93 0.52 25.94
CA MET A 816 -33.07 -0.82 26.52
C MET A 816 -32.23 -1.02 27.79
N MET A 817 -31.30 -0.10 28.11
CA MET A 817 -30.36 -0.26 29.22
C MET A 817 -31.00 0.09 30.57
N GLY A 818 -31.15 -0.93 31.43
CA GLY A 818 -31.38 -0.74 32.86
C GLY A 818 -30.13 -0.24 33.61
N PRO A 819 -30.23 0.05 34.92
CA PRO A 819 -29.11 0.60 35.72
C PRO A 819 -27.86 -0.28 35.77
N ARG A 820 -28.04 -1.61 35.64
CA ARG A 820 -26.98 -2.62 35.67
C ARG A 820 -26.60 -3.16 34.29
N ALA A 821 -27.27 -2.71 33.23
CA ALA A 821 -27.00 -3.17 31.89
C ALA A 821 -25.65 -2.65 31.38
N VAL A 822 -24.95 -3.48 30.63
CA VAL A 822 -23.80 -3.07 29.81
C VAL A 822 -24.16 -3.19 28.33
N ALA A 823 -23.75 -2.23 27.53
CA ALA A 823 -23.81 -2.32 26.07
C ALA A 823 -22.41 -2.46 25.47
N VAL A 824 -22.21 -3.44 24.59
CA VAL A 824 -20.93 -3.76 23.96
C VAL A 824 -21.07 -3.68 22.44
N VAL A 825 -20.43 -2.69 21.82
CA VAL A 825 -20.55 -2.41 20.39
C VAL A 825 -19.23 -2.61 19.68
N ASN A 826 -19.18 -3.53 18.72
CA ASN A 826 -18.04 -3.73 17.84
C ASN A 826 -18.14 -2.82 16.62
N PHE A 827 -17.06 -2.11 16.30
CA PHE A 827 -17.03 -1.19 15.17
C PHE A 827 -15.66 -1.08 14.52
N LYS A 828 -15.62 -0.36 13.39
CA LYS A 828 -14.38 0.02 12.72
C LYS A 828 -14.00 1.43 13.17
N SER A 829 -12.85 1.57 13.80
CA SER A 829 -12.33 2.83 14.33
C SER A 829 -11.34 3.49 13.37
N ALA A 830 -11.40 4.82 13.26
CA ALA A 830 -10.46 5.64 12.50
C ALA A 830 -10.28 7.01 13.18
N ASP A 831 -9.18 7.73 12.87
CA ASP A 831 -8.90 9.05 13.48
C ASP A 831 -10.00 10.08 13.22
N SER A 832 -10.63 10.00 12.04
CA SER A 832 -11.82 10.77 11.68
C SER A 832 -12.90 9.84 11.13
N THR A 833 -14.17 10.22 11.30
CA THR A 833 -15.28 9.43 10.75
C THR A 833 -15.24 9.49 9.24
N VAL A 834 -14.95 8.36 8.60
CA VAL A 834 -14.74 8.25 7.15
C VAL A 834 -15.55 7.11 6.56
N ARG A 835 -15.98 7.29 5.33
CA ARG A 835 -16.63 6.23 4.56
C ARG A 835 -15.57 5.30 3.96
N ILE A 836 -15.71 4.01 4.22
CA ILE A 836 -14.73 2.97 3.84
C ILE A 836 -15.31 1.96 2.83
N GLY A 837 -16.52 2.18 2.36
CA GLY A 837 -17.18 1.37 1.33
C GLY A 837 -18.56 1.93 0.94
N SER A 838 -19.23 1.29 -0.02
CA SER A 838 -20.52 1.76 -0.55
C SER A 838 -21.65 1.84 0.50
N SER A 839 -21.58 1.03 1.56
CA SER A 839 -22.51 1.07 2.70
C SER A 839 -21.76 0.82 4.00
N ALA A 840 -20.52 1.30 4.13
CA ALA A 840 -19.72 1.07 5.32
C ALA A 840 -18.90 2.30 5.75
N TRP A 841 -18.81 2.52 7.07
CA TRP A 841 -18.11 3.60 7.74
C TRP A 841 -17.11 3.08 8.77
N ALA A 842 -16.01 3.81 8.93
CA ALA A 842 -15.17 3.76 10.11
C ALA A 842 -15.44 5.04 10.91
N HIS A 843 -15.79 4.92 12.17
CA HIS A 843 -16.14 6.05 13.03
C HIS A 843 -14.98 6.43 13.93
N SER A 844 -14.85 7.72 14.20
CA SER A 844 -13.91 8.21 15.20
C SER A 844 -14.54 8.16 16.58
N PHE A 845 -13.74 7.74 17.58
CA PHE A 845 -14.19 7.69 18.96
C PHE A 845 -14.77 9.03 19.47
N PRO A 846 -14.16 10.20 19.18
CA PRO A 846 -14.77 11.49 19.54
C PRO A 846 -16.19 11.68 18.97
N LYS A 847 -16.45 11.26 17.73
CA LYS A 847 -17.77 11.40 17.10
C LYS A 847 -18.81 10.49 17.75
N LEU A 848 -18.42 9.27 18.13
CA LEU A 848 -19.28 8.34 18.86
C LEU A 848 -19.57 8.86 20.27
N LEU A 849 -18.54 9.37 20.96
CA LEU A 849 -18.69 9.94 22.30
C LEU A 849 -19.64 11.15 22.29
N SER A 850 -19.52 12.06 21.31
CA SER A 850 -20.46 13.18 21.18
C SER A 850 -21.90 12.74 20.89
N SER A 851 -22.11 11.59 20.23
CA SER A 851 -23.44 11.05 19.98
C SER A 851 -24.05 10.44 21.25
N LEU A 852 -23.25 9.65 21.97
CA LEU A 852 -23.65 9.09 23.26
C LEU A 852 -23.95 10.17 24.30
N ASP A 853 -23.15 11.22 24.36
CA ASP A 853 -23.37 12.37 25.26
C ASP A 853 -24.68 13.11 24.96
N ARG A 854 -25.07 13.23 23.68
CA ARG A 854 -26.39 13.76 23.29
C ARG A 854 -27.55 12.84 23.65
N VAL A 855 -27.34 11.52 23.57
CA VAL A 855 -28.37 10.52 23.88
C VAL A 855 -28.58 10.45 25.40
N ASP A 856 -27.50 10.35 26.16
CA ASP A 856 -27.52 10.34 27.62
C ASP A 856 -26.13 10.70 28.18
N PRO A 857 -25.95 11.91 28.76
CA PRO A 857 -24.66 12.38 29.25
C PRO A 857 -24.19 11.66 30.53
N LYS A 858 -25.03 10.82 31.15
CA LYS A 858 -24.67 10.05 32.36
C LYS A 858 -23.98 8.72 32.05
N LEU A 859 -23.81 8.39 30.77
CA LEU A 859 -23.15 7.15 30.35
C LEU A 859 -21.64 7.22 30.58
N ILE A 860 -21.09 6.11 31.06
CA ILE A 860 -19.64 5.91 31.18
C ILE A 860 -19.22 4.99 30.04
N VAL A 861 -18.21 5.42 29.29
CA VAL A 861 -17.84 4.79 28.02
C VAL A 861 -16.36 4.41 28.06
N TRP A 862 -16.07 3.15 27.73
CA TRP A 862 -14.71 2.64 27.54
C TRP A 862 -14.49 2.24 26.09
N HIS A 863 -13.32 2.56 25.56
CA HIS A 863 -12.91 2.24 24.20
C HIS A 863 -11.69 1.33 24.23
N GLU A 864 -11.84 0.11 23.71
CA GLU A 864 -10.76 -0.86 23.57
C GLU A 864 -10.41 -1.03 22.07
N PRO A 865 -9.30 -0.43 21.60
CA PRO A 865 -8.82 -0.63 20.24
C PRO A 865 -8.24 -2.05 20.08
N GLN A 866 -8.50 -2.69 18.95
CA GLN A 866 -7.82 -3.93 18.57
C GLN A 866 -6.67 -3.63 17.60
N PRO A 867 -5.57 -4.40 17.63
CA PRO A 867 -4.43 -4.17 16.76
C PRO A 867 -4.84 -4.20 15.28
N ALA A 868 -4.48 -3.14 14.55
CA ALA A 868 -4.75 -3.05 13.12
C ALA A 868 -3.97 -4.12 12.35
N GLY A 869 -4.61 -4.74 11.36
CA GLY A 869 -3.90 -5.54 10.37
C GLY A 869 -2.97 -4.64 9.55
N ASP A 870 -1.81 -5.17 9.17
CA ASP A 870 -0.75 -4.42 8.48
C ASP A 870 -1.27 -3.77 7.17
N GLY A 871 -1.54 -2.46 7.20
CA GLY A 871 -1.94 -1.66 6.03
C GLY A 871 -3.41 -1.21 5.91
N ASP A 872 -4.21 -1.25 6.98
CA ASP A 872 -5.58 -0.68 6.99
C ASP A 872 -5.62 0.70 7.70
N ASP A 873 -6.26 1.71 7.07
CA ASP A 873 -6.49 3.06 7.65
C ASP A 873 -7.58 3.09 8.75
N HIS A 874 -8.08 1.91 9.15
CA HIS A 874 -9.06 1.73 10.21
C HIS A 874 -8.79 0.44 10.97
N ALA A 875 -8.98 0.45 12.28
CA ALA A 875 -8.82 -0.71 13.15
C ALA A 875 -10.20 -1.28 13.54
N GLN A 876 -10.23 -2.53 14.05
CA GLN A 876 -11.41 -2.99 14.79
C GLN A 876 -11.33 -2.41 16.20
N ALA A 877 -12.47 -2.06 16.78
CA ALA A 877 -12.54 -1.56 18.15
C ALA A 877 -13.81 -2.04 18.84
N MET A 878 -13.76 -2.05 20.17
CA MET A 878 -14.88 -2.32 21.04
C MET A 878 -15.22 -1.06 21.84
N LEU A 879 -16.51 -0.77 21.92
CA LEU A 879 -17.09 0.27 22.76
C LEU A 879 -17.90 -0.41 23.86
N ILE A 880 -17.57 -0.14 25.11
CA ILE A 880 -18.29 -0.63 26.28
C ILE A 880 -18.98 0.57 26.91
N ILE A 881 -20.29 0.49 27.07
CA ILE A 881 -21.15 1.56 27.55
C ILE A 881 -21.88 1.04 28.79
N ALA A 882 -21.79 1.75 29.90
CA ALA A 882 -22.45 1.39 31.15
C ALA A 882 -23.00 2.63 31.85
N ARG A 883 -24.00 2.43 32.72
CA ARG A 883 -24.49 3.48 33.64
C ARG A 883 -23.75 3.46 34.98
N ALA A 884 -23.21 2.30 35.35
CA ALA A 884 -22.59 2.06 36.64
C ALA A 884 -21.08 1.75 36.47
N PRO A 885 -20.18 2.41 37.24
CA PRO A 885 -18.73 2.21 37.12
C PRO A 885 -18.27 0.77 37.39
N ASP A 886 -18.94 0.05 38.28
CA ASP A 886 -18.66 -1.35 38.60
C ASP A 886 -18.88 -2.27 37.39
N GLN A 887 -19.95 -2.04 36.63
CA GLN A 887 -20.22 -2.79 35.40
C GLN A 887 -19.17 -2.47 34.34
N LEU A 888 -18.78 -1.20 34.18
CA LEU A 888 -17.72 -0.85 33.26
C LEU A 888 -16.41 -1.56 33.59
N ALA A 889 -15.98 -1.48 34.86
CA ALA A 889 -14.75 -2.10 35.34
C ALA A 889 -14.76 -3.63 35.13
N LYS A 890 -15.90 -4.27 35.40
CA LYS A 890 -16.08 -5.71 35.22
C LYS A 890 -15.93 -6.15 33.77
N TRP A 891 -16.45 -5.37 32.81
CA TRP A 891 -16.42 -5.71 31.39
C TRP A 891 -15.18 -5.18 30.65
N SER A 892 -14.51 -4.16 31.17
CA SER A 892 -13.25 -3.63 30.61
C SER A 892 -12.00 -4.38 31.09
N ALA A 893 -12.11 -5.20 32.14
CA ALA A 893 -11.03 -6.06 32.61
C ALA A 893 -10.61 -7.05 31.50
N ARG A 894 -9.29 -7.20 31.30
CA ARG A 894 -8.75 -8.24 30.44
C ARG A 894 -8.60 -9.53 31.25
N PRO A 895 -8.89 -10.71 30.68
CA PRO A 895 -8.50 -11.98 31.29
C PRO A 895 -6.97 -12.03 31.43
N ASP A 896 -6.50 -12.49 32.58
CA ASP A 896 -5.06 -12.71 32.85
C ASP A 896 -4.45 -13.78 31.93
#